data_AF-A0A7C2TYT4-F1
#
_entry.id   AF-A0A7C2TYT4-F1
#
_cell.length_a   1.000
_cell.length_b   1.000
_cell.length_c   1.000
_cell.angle_alpha   90.00
_cell.angle_beta   90.00
_cell.angle_gamma   90.00
#
_symmetry.space_group_name_H-M   'P 1'
#
loop_
_entity.id
_entity.type
_entity.pdbx_description
1 polymer ?
#
loop_
_entity_poly.entity_id
_entity_poly.type
_entity_poly.pdbx_seq_one_letter_code
_entity_poly.pdbx_strand_id
1 'polypeptide(L)'
;MITILFLLFFAIYHDSPGQALPTYAPPAGSPLARKIHPRLFFTAETLPAMRQRLNTIYASEFQNFITVMDGFYNEPIDNIQQNFKFHDARNFAFLYLIDPAQMPRFRFGHTREEYGRRAIDLALRITLIRGYGDGHDSPALRSNSGGYINLALGCVYDWCFPMLQLQEKQKIAQGLIDLYTNREKDANPDMHVQLSNQLLGHAHHGSVGAITFWGDGLGEPYEAKAQEMLNFMKAMYLDRIFNTATHVMENSSGWSEGWNYQFLSFNNAKMFAGAASTALGMNFFKTCSWFSQYPLQFLCNVLPFQIDGDHFLSRNDAGQLETARNERYTRSLITICAALAKDVPNMAALAKWLLDRHGDDATLKENPRAYALFYDFIWGCKEVPAQSPQQLNIPLTQKLGLGQIVMRSSWDEGATRLTFWGQKWWLAPHAHLDQASFTIEKFGPLALDAGVDKGGGFDMGKSKYSRATINHNVIGVRNPLEKDNDLLNYQMDIESEADVYTAPAYQPGGKNHVGEIEAFESIAGQYDYINYNYSRSYRGGQSVNLARRELVYLRPPNPAAPNDQEYVIITDKINTLKAEYEKRFMLHVSFQPDLVDGKWTTINDGVSESTDGRTVRITNTYGNCHGRLFMKSIFPGETKLVRVGGPAPYWFTDADYNDISLRPPFNELTALWGGSSRIEIKPATPRTYEVFLTVLQIGDANTLQQMAAATELSGAQFCGTYIKNAHVVIFSKNENKLDQAEWTIEGNAEVKHLLVNLQPRILYSITRNGIPFLNSHASESGTIWFRDHPRGKVKYQLHTDDVALVDQE
;
A
#
# COMPACT_ATOMS: atom_id res chain seq x y z
N MET A 1 -21.30 -1.22 50.53
CA MET A 1 -22.25 -1.23 49.40
C MET A 1 -21.46 -0.84 48.16
N ILE A 2 -21.23 -1.82 47.29
CA ILE A 2 -20.72 -1.76 45.90
C ILE A 2 -19.41 -0.98 45.68
N THR A 3 -18.29 -1.70 45.74
CA THR A 3 -17.00 -1.30 45.15
C THR A 3 -16.77 -2.16 43.90
N ILE A 4 -16.51 -1.49 42.78
CA ILE A 4 -16.32 -2.06 41.45
C ILE A 4 -15.00 -2.83 41.40
N LEU A 5 -15.09 -4.12 41.03
CA LEU A 5 -13.96 -4.99 40.70
C LEU A 5 -13.57 -4.74 39.23
N PHE A 6 -12.48 -4.01 39.00
CA PHE A 6 -11.72 -4.10 37.75
C PHE A 6 -10.44 -4.87 38.06
N LEU A 7 -10.41 -6.15 37.69
CA LEU A 7 -9.22 -6.99 37.76
C LEU A 7 -8.92 -7.52 36.36
N LEU A 8 -7.89 -6.91 35.78
CA LEU A 8 -6.89 -7.46 34.84
C LEU A 8 -7.27 -8.76 34.10
N PHE A 9 -7.62 -8.63 32.82
CA PHE A 9 -7.30 -9.62 31.79
C PHE A 9 -6.15 -9.06 30.94
N PHE A 10 -4.94 -9.05 31.49
CA PHE A 10 -3.73 -9.04 30.66
C PHE A 10 -3.33 -10.50 30.47
N ALA A 11 -3.54 -11.01 29.25
CA ALA A 11 -3.03 -12.31 28.85
C ALA A 11 -1.50 -12.24 28.83
N ILE A 12 -0.87 -12.92 29.78
CA ILE A 12 0.55 -13.22 29.78
C ILE A 12 0.76 -14.30 28.71
N TYR A 13 1.19 -13.91 27.51
CA TYR A 13 1.81 -14.84 26.57
C TYR A 13 3.28 -14.95 26.99
N HIS A 14 3.61 -16.03 27.71
CA HIS A 14 4.99 -16.42 27.99
C HIS A 14 5.31 -17.72 27.25
N ASP A 15 6.54 -17.76 26.74
CA ASP A 15 7.17 -18.80 25.94
C ASP A 15 6.99 -20.22 26.47
N SER A 16 6.47 -21.09 25.61
CA SER A 16 6.76 -22.52 25.59
C SER A 16 6.40 -23.04 24.18
N PRO A 17 7.35 -23.56 23.39
CA PRO A 17 6.99 -24.30 22.19
C PRO A 17 6.12 -25.50 22.60
N GLY A 18 4.89 -25.57 22.10
CA GLY A 18 4.01 -26.72 22.32
C GLY A 18 2.77 -26.52 23.20
N GLN A 19 2.24 -25.30 23.38
CA GLN A 19 0.83 -25.19 23.81
C GLN A 19 -0.10 -25.54 22.64
N ALA A 20 -1.02 -26.49 22.87
CA ALA A 20 -2.02 -26.85 21.88
C ALA A 20 -2.91 -25.65 21.54
N LEU A 21 -3.05 -25.34 20.25
CA LEU A 21 -3.94 -24.28 19.78
C LEU A 21 -5.39 -24.53 20.27
N PRO A 22 -6.12 -23.48 20.70
CA PRO A 22 -7.50 -23.63 21.14
C PRO A 22 -8.38 -24.31 20.09
N THR A 23 -9.29 -25.17 20.55
CA THR A 23 -10.24 -25.85 19.67
C THR A 23 -11.15 -24.86 18.97
N TYR A 24 -11.09 -24.84 17.64
CA TYR A 24 -11.96 -24.04 16.80
C TYR A 24 -13.16 -24.85 16.34
N ALA A 25 -14.36 -24.32 16.58
CA ALA A 25 -15.60 -24.83 16.03
C ALA A 25 -16.02 -23.95 14.83
N PRO A 26 -16.31 -24.54 13.66
CA PRO A 26 -16.76 -23.77 12.51
C PRO A 26 -18.15 -23.14 12.79
N PRO A 27 -18.50 -22.02 12.12
CA PRO A 27 -19.79 -21.36 12.35
C PRO A 27 -20.96 -22.33 12.13
N ALA A 28 -21.91 -22.41 13.06
CA ALA A 28 -22.92 -23.47 13.09
C ALA A 28 -23.76 -23.61 11.79
N GLY A 29 -24.02 -22.51 11.08
CA GLY A 29 -24.74 -22.52 9.81
C GLY A 29 -23.88 -22.79 8.57
N SER A 30 -22.56 -22.87 8.72
CA SER A 30 -21.62 -23.02 7.61
C SER A 30 -21.72 -24.41 6.95
N PRO A 31 -21.42 -24.52 5.65
CA PRO A 31 -21.28 -25.82 4.98
C PRO A 31 -20.33 -26.79 5.69
N LEU A 32 -19.22 -26.29 6.25
CA LEU A 32 -18.26 -27.09 7.01
C LEU A 32 -18.90 -27.69 8.28
N ALA A 33 -19.56 -26.86 9.09
CA ALA A 33 -20.23 -27.33 10.31
C ALA A 33 -21.36 -28.33 10.02
N ARG A 34 -22.07 -28.14 8.91
CA ARG A 34 -23.14 -29.03 8.43
C ARG A 34 -22.63 -30.30 7.75
N LYS A 35 -21.32 -30.44 7.53
CA LYS A 35 -20.69 -31.61 6.90
C LYS A 35 -21.24 -31.89 5.49
N ILE A 36 -21.49 -30.82 4.72
CA ILE A 36 -22.02 -30.92 3.36
C ILE A 36 -20.93 -30.67 2.33
N HIS A 37 -21.05 -31.35 1.19
CA HIS A 37 -20.20 -31.21 0.01
C HIS A 37 -21.06 -30.91 -1.24
N PRO A 38 -20.55 -30.14 -2.22
CA PRO A 38 -19.30 -29.38 -2.16
C PRO A 38 -19.39 -28.23 -1.15
N ARG A 39 -18.24 -27.81 -0.61
CA ARG A 39 -18.09 -26.65 0.28
C ARG A 39 -16.90 -25.75 -0.07
N LEU A 40 -16.05 -26.14 -1.03
CA LEU A 40 -14.95 -25.31 -1.52
C LEU A 40 -15.38 -24.59 -2.80
N PHE A 41 -15.44 -23.26 -2.76
CA PHE A 41 -15.87 -22.35 -3.84
C PHE A 41 -17.33 -22.51 -4.32
N PHE A 42 -17.94 -23.67 -4.09
CA PHE A 42 -19.31 -24.01 -4.47
C PHE A 42 -20.05 -24.64 -3.30
N THR A 43 -21.36 -24.42 -3.27
CA THR A 43 -22.31 -25.26 -2.52
C THR A 43 -23.31 -25.85 -3.51
N ALA A 44 -24.08 -26.85 -3.10
CA ALA A 44 -25.20 -27.36 -3.89
C ALA A 44 -26.17 -26.22 -4.29
N GLU A 45 -26.31 -25.18 -3.46
CA GLU A 45 -27.18 -24.04 -3.73
C GLU A 45 -26.60 -23.08 -4.78
N THR A 46 -25.27 -22.96 -4.91
CA THR A 46 -24.64 -22.02 -5.86
C THR A 46 -24.35 -22.64 -7.24
N LEU A 47 -24.31 -23.97 -7.35
CA LEU A 47 -24.03 -24.66 -8.61
C LEU A 47 -25.01 -24.35 -9.76
N PRO A 48 -26.35 -24.27 -9.55
CA PRO A 48 -27.28 -23.92 -10.62
C PRO A 48 -26.97 -22.54 -11.24
N ALA A 49 -26.63 -21.55 -10.41
CA ALA A 49 -26.23 -20.23 -10.89
C ALA A 49 -24.92 -20.29 -11.70
N MET A 50 -23.94 -21.10 -11.28
CA MET A 50 -22.71 -21.30 -12.05
C MET A 50 -23.01 -21.91 -13.44
N ARG A 51 -23.82 -22.98 -13.50
CA ARG A 51 -24.23 -23.59 -14.77
C ARG A 51 -24.94 -22.60 -15.69
N GLN A 52 -25.79 -21.75 -15.14
CA GLN A 52 -26.45 -20.69 -15.91
C GLN A 52 -25.44 -19.68 -16.46
N ARG A 53 -24.48 -19.23 -15.65
CA ARG A 53 -23.40 -18.31 -16.09
C ARG A 53 -22.57 -18.92 -17.22
N LEU A 54 -22.20 -20.20 -17.11
CA LEU A 54 -21.51 -20.93 -18.18
C LEU A 54 -22.35 -21.03 -19.45
N ASN A 55 -23.65 -21.33 -19.34
CA ASN A 55 -24.56 -21.43 -20.50
C ASN A 55 -24.81 -20.10 -21.22
N THR A 56 -24.56 -18.97 -20.57
CA THR A 56 -24.95 -17.64 -21.06
C THR A 56 -23.73 -16.75 -21.29
N ILE A 57 -23.07 -16.33 -20.22
CA ILE A 57 -22.00 -15.31 -20.23
C ILE A 57 -20.67 -15.91 -20.73
N TYR A 58 -20.38 -17.16 -20.38
CA TYR A 58 -19.08 -17.82 -20.62
C TYR A 58 -19.17 -19.01 -21.58
N ALA A 59 -20.20 -19.05 -22.44
CA ALA A 59 -20.46 -20.24 -23.26
C ALA A 59 -19.29 -20.57 -24.22
N SER A 60 -18.70 -19.58 -24.87
CA SER A 60 -17.58 -19.82 -25.78
C SER A 60 -16.33 -20.29 -25.04
N GLU A 61 -15.98 -19.62 -23.94
CA GLU A 61 -14.83 -19.97 -23.11
C GLU A 61 -14.99 -21.36 -22.49
N PHE A 62 -16.19 -21.71 -22.04
CA PHE A 62 -16.47 -23.02 -21.45
C PHE A 62 -16.39 -24.15 -22.49
N GLN A 63 -16.92 -23.96 -23.71
CA GLN A 63 -16.75 -24.96 -24.77
C GLN A 63 -15.28 -25.13 -25.16
N ASN A 64 -14.51 -24.04 -25.21
CA ASN A 64 -13.07 -24.12 -25.45
C ASN A 64 -12.35 -24.87 -24.33
N PHE A 65 -12.66 -24.56 -23.06
CA PHE A 65 -12.12 -25.26 -21.90
C PHE A 65 -12.40 -26.77 -21.96
N ILE A 66 -13.64 -27.18 -22.26
CA ILE A 66 -13.99 -28.60 -22.44
C ILE A 66 -13.13 -29.24 -23.53
N THR A 67 -13.04 -28.59 -24.70
CA THR A 67 -12.28 -29.10 -25.85
C THR A 67 -10.80 -29.29 -25.51
N VAL A 68 -10.20 -28.33 -24.81
CA VAL A 68 -8.81 -28.41 -24.34
C VAL A 68 -8.65 -29.56 -23.34
N MET A 69 -9.52 -29.65 -22.33
CA MET A 69 -9.42 -30.70 -21.31
C MET A 69 -9.63 -32.10 -21.89
N ASP A 70 -10.55 -32.28 -22.83
CA ASP A 70 -10.76 -33.55 -23.55
C ASP A 70 -9.54 -33.95 -24.37
N GLY A 71 -8.87 -32.97 -25.00
CA GLY A 71 -7.61 -33.22 -25.73
C GLY A 71 -6.50 -33.80 -24.84
N PHE A 72 -6.51 -33.51 -23.54
CA PHE A 72 -5.53 -34.01 -22.55
C PHE A 72 -6.05 -35.19 -21.72
N TYR A 73 -7.30 -35.64 -21.90
CA TYR A 73 -7.91 -36.67 -21.06
C TYR A 73 -7.11 -37.99 -21.08
N ASN A 74 -6.68 -38.43 -22.26
CA ASN A 74 -5.94 -39.69 -22.45
C ASN A 74 -4.42 -39.57 -22.23
N GLU A 75 -3.90 -38.40 -21.86
CA GLU A 75 -2.46 -38.24 -21.59
C GLU A 75 -2.06 -39.18 -20.42
N PRO A 76 -1.04 -40.04 -20.57
CA PRO A 76 -0.60 -40.87 -19.45
C PRO A 76 -0.19 -39.99 -18.27
N ILE A 77 -0.71 -40.27 -17.08
CA ILE A 77 -0.54 -39.38 -15.91
C ILE A 77 0.95 -39.09 -15.64
N ASP A 78 1.82 -40.08 -15.81
CA ASP A 78 3.26 -39.91 -15.56
C ASP A 78 3.94 -38.96 -16.55
N ASN A 79 3.39 -38.78 -17.76
CA ASN A 79 3.91 -37.88 -18.78
C ASN A 79 3.48 -36.43 -18.58
N ILE A 80 2.41 -36.19 -17.82
CA ILE A 80 1.90 -34.83 -17.57
C ILE A 80 2.95 -34.06 -16.77
N GLN A 81 3.31 -32.87 -17.25
CA GLN A 81 4.17 -31.96 -16.48
C GLN A 81 3.58 -31.67 -15.10
N GLN A 82 4.42 -31.67 -14.06
CA GLN A 82 3.97 -31.69 -12.67
C GLN A 82 2.97 -30.57 -12.32
N ASN A 83 3.22 -29.32 -12.70
CA ASN A 83 2.31 -28.22 -12.45
C ASN A 83 0.92 -28.47 -13.07
N PHE A 84 0.89 -28.98 -14.30
CA PHE A 84 -0.34 -29.31 -15.00
C PHE A 84 -1.10 -30.49 -14.41
N LYS A 85 -0.44 -31.43 -13.69
CA LYS A 85 -1.15 -32.46 -12.91
C LYS A 85 -2.11 -31.83 -11.92
N PHE A 86 -1.70 -30.74 -11.27
CA PHE A 86 -2.51 -30.03 -10.28
C PHE A 86 -3.67 -29.27 -10.94
N HIS A 87 -3.43 -28.65 -12.10
CA HIS A 87 -4.47 -28.00 -12.90
C HIS A 87 -5.51 -29.01 -13.39
N ASP A 88 -5.07 -30.13 -13.94
CA ASP A 88 -5.95 -31.15 -14.50
C ASP A 88 -6.81 -31.80 -13.44
N ALA A 89 -6.22 -32.12 -12.27
CA ALA A 89 -6.97 -32.71 -11.17
C ALA A 89 -8.20 -31.86 -10.80
N ARG A 90 -8.01 -30.54 -10.59
CA ARG A 90 -9.14 -29.64 -10.31
C ARG A 90 -10.06 -29.43 -11.51
N ASN A 91 -9.52 -29.34 -12.72
CA ASN A 91 -10.30 -29.07 -13.92
C ASN A 91 -11.23 -30.23 -14.27
N PHE A 92 -10.76 -31.48 -14.19
CA PHE A 92 -11.60 -32.65 -14.36
C PHE A 92 -12.61 -32.81 -13.22
N ALA A 93 -12.23 -32.50 -11.97
CA ALA A 93 -13.18 -32.45 -10.87
C ALA A 93 -14.28 -31.39 -11.09
N PHE A 94 -13.95 -30.25 -11.69
CA PHE A 94 -14.93 -29.23 -12.06
C PHE A 94 -15.90 -29.72 -13.14
N LEU A 95 -15.42 -30.43 -14.17
CA LEU A 95 -16.27 -31.03 -15.19
C LEU A 95 -17.21 -32.09 -14.60
N TYR A 96 -16.74 -32.89 -13.64
CA TYR A 96 -17.59 -33.79 -12.85
C TYR A 96 -18.68 -33.03 -12.05
N LEU A 97 -18.32 -31.90 -11.45
CA LEU A 97 -19.21 -31.10 -10.61
C LEU A 97 -20.31 -30.38 -11.41
N ILE A 98 -19.93 -29.82 -12.55
CA ILE A 98 -20.84 -29.12 -13.46
C ILE A 98 -21.85 -30.08 -14.09
N ASP A 99 -21.51 -31.37 -14.21
CA ASP A 99 -22.36 -32.44 -14.72
C ASP A 99 -22.77 -32.23 -16.20
N PRO A 100 -22.15 -32.93 -17.16
CA PRO A 100 -22.49 -32.87 -18.58
C PRO A 100 -24.00 -33.01 -18.88
N ALA A 101 -24.73 -33.82 -18.11
CA ALA A 101 -26.17 -34.02 -18.32
C ALA A 101 -27.00 -32.76 -18.02
N GLN A 102 -26.48 -31.86 -17.18
CA GLN A 102 -27.11 -30.58 -16.84
C GLN A 102 -26.73 -29.46 -17.82
N MET A 103 -25.89 -29.75 -18.81
CA MET A 103 -25.26 -28.79 -19.71
C MET A 103 -25.43 -29.16 -21.20
N PRO A 104 -26.68 -29.41 -21.69
CA PRO A 104 -26.93 -29.98 -23.01
C PRO A 104 -26.50 -29.10 -24.20
N ARG A 105 -26.20 -27.83 -23.95
CA ARG A 105 -25.65 -26.90 -24.96
C ARG A 105 -24.23 -27.27 -25.39
N PHE A 106 -23.47 -27.95 -24.52
CA PHE A 106 -22.05 -28.19 -24.70
C PHE A 106 -21.78 -29.60 -25.20
N ARG A 107 -20.66 -29.75 -25.91
CA ARG A 107 -20.16 -31.04 -26.38
C ARG A 107 -19.02 -31.48 -25.47
N PHE A 108 -19.29 -32.50 -24.66
CA PHE A 108 -18.31 -33.16 -23.82
C PHE A 108 -17.82 -34.43 -24.51
N GLY A 109 -16.51 -34.68 -24.46
CA GLY A 109 -15.89 -35.91 -24.94
C GLY A 109 -16.07 -37.10 -23.99
N HIS A 110 -16.36 -36.84 -22.71
CA HIS A 110 -16.48 -37.86 -21.67
C HIS A 110 -17.71 -37.66 -20.78
N THR A 111 -18.13 -38.73 -20.12
CA THR A 111 -19.21 -38.75 -19.13
C THR A 111 -18.78 -38.06 -17.83
N ARG A 112 -19.77 -37.73 -16.99
CA ARG A 112 -19.54 -37.17 -15.66
C ARG A 112 -18.58 -38.06 -14.86
N GLU A 113 -18.87 -39.36 -14.81
CA GLU A 113 -18.14 -40.35 -14.02
C GLU A 113 -16.72 -40.55 -14.55
N GLU A 114 -16.51 -40.51 -15.87
CA GLU A 114 -15.17 -40.56 -16.48
C GLU A 114 -14.29 -39.37 -16.05
N TYR A 115 -14.82 -38.14 -16.12
CA TYR A 115 -14.11 -36.97 -15.60
C TYR A 115 -13.82 -37.09 -14.10
N GLY A 116 -14.80 -37.56 -13.32
CA GLY A 116 -14.64 -37.75 -11.87
C GLY A 116 -13.53 -38.76 -11.54
N ARG A 117 -13.52 -39.91 -12.21
CA ARG A 117 -12.49 -40.95 -12.05
C ARG A 117 -11.11 -40.42 -12.42
N ARG A 118 -11.01 -39.73 -13.56
CA ARG A 118 -9.76 -39.12 -14.03
C ARG A 118 -9.20 -38.12 -13.01
N ALA A 119 -10.06 -37.30 -12.43
CA ALA A 119 -9.67 -36.35 -11.39
C ALA A 119 -9.13 -37.05 -10.13
N ILE A 120 -9.78 -38.13 -9.69
CA ILE A 120 -9.36 -38.91 -8.52
C ILE A 120 -8.03 -39.62 -8.79
N ASP A 121 -7.82 -40.21 -9.97
CA ASP A 121 -6.56 -40.87 -10.34
C ASP A 121 -5.37 -39.89 -10.32
N LEU A 122 -5.59 -38.67 -10.84
CA LEU A 122 -4.61 -37.59 -10.74
C LEU A 122 -4.34 -37.21 -9.28
N ALA A 123 -5.38 -37.06 -8.45
CA ALA A 123 -5.22 -36.75 -7.03
C ALA A 123 -4.43 -37.84 -6.28
N LEU A 124 -4.74 -39.11 -6.52
CA LEU A 124 -4.01 -40.24 -5.94
C LEU A 124 -2.56 -40.30 -6.41
N ARG A 125 -2.27 -39.87 -7.64
CA ARG A 125 -0.88 -39.74 -8.08
C ARG A 125 -0.16 -38.58 -7.38
N ILE A 126 -0.86 -37.45 -7.21
CA ILE A 126 -0.32 -36.25 -6.56
C ILE A 126 0.12 -36.54 -5.13
N THR A 127 -0.62 -37.38 -4.37
CA THR A 127 -0.23 -37.75 -2.99
C THR A 127 1.09 -38.53 -2.89
N LEU A 128 1.60 -39.07 -4.00
CA LEU A 128 2.86 -39.80 -4.07
C LEU A 128 4.07 -38.91 -4.39
N ILE A 129 3.86 -37.64 -4.72
CA ILE A 129 4.94 -36.69 -4.98
C ILE A 129 5.69 -36.43 -3.67
N ARG A 130 7.03 -36.50 -3.69
CA ARG A 130 7.93 -36.30 -2.54
C ARG A 130 9.01 -35.29 -2.90
N GLY A 131 9.36 -34.39 -1.97
CA GLY A 131 10.59 -33.59 -2.04
C GLY A 131 10.66 -32.50 -3.12
N TYR A 132 9.52 -32.03 -3.64
CA TYR A 132 9.49 -30.93 -4.59
C TYR A 132 8.25 -30.08 -4.33
N GLY A 133 8.39 -28.76 -4.21
CA GLY A 133 7.26 -27.85 -4.18
C GLY A 133 7.13 -27.03 -5.46
N ASP A 134 6.05 -26.28 -5.55
CA ASP A 134 5.66 -25.52 -6.75
C ASP A 134 6.74 -24.47 -7.08
N GLY A 135 7.70 -24.80 -7.95
CA GLY A 135 8.82 -23.92 -8.29
C GLY A 135 8.41 -22.46 -8.57
N HIS A 136 9.36 -21.54 -8.37
CA HIS A 136 9.24 -20.07 -8.32
C HIS A 136 8.40 -19.35 -9.42
N ASP A 137 8.00 -20.02 -10.49
CA ASP A 137 7.41 -19.43 -11.71
C ASP A 137 5.96 -19.89 -12.01
N SER A 138 5.22 -20.45 -11.04
CA SER A 138 3.83 -20.83 -11.30
C SER A 138 2.88 -19.62 -11.31
N PRO A 139 2.02 -19.47 -12.31
CA PRO A 139 1.32 -18.21 -12.58
C PRO A 139 0.11 -17.91 -11.67
N ALA A 140 -0.15 -18.60 -10.56
CA ALA A 140 -1.24 -18.15 -9.66
C ALA A 140 -1.10 -18.45 -8.16
N LEU A 141 -0.21 -19.36 -7.75
CA LEU A 141 0.20 -19.58 -6.36
C LEU A 141 1.71 -19.80 -6.34
N ARG A 142 2.45 -18.93 -5.63
CA ARG A 142 3.90 -19.09 -5.43
C ARG A 142 4.11 -19.87 -4.14
N SER A 143 4.78 -21.02 -4.22
CA SER A 143 5.39 -21.63 -3.04
C SER A 143 6.40 -22.72 -3.41
N ASN A 144 7.62 -22.65 -2.89
CA ASN A 144 8.57 -23.76 -3.00
C ASN A 144 8.13 -25.06 -2.29
N SER A 145 6.88 -25.12 -1.74
CA SER A 145 6.40 -26.17 -0.83
C SER A 145 4.88 -26.52 -0.92
N GLY A 146 4.17 -26.28 -2.04
CA GLY A 146 2.93 -27.02 -2.40
C GLY A 146 1.54 -26.36 -2.27
N GLY A 147 1.38 -25.07 -2.56
CA GLY A 147 0.07 -24.38 -2.57
C GLY A 147 -0.94 -24.94 -3.56
N TYR A 148 -0.51 -25.28 -4.78
CA TYR A 148 -1.41 -25.88 -5.78
C TYR A 148 -1.76 -27.32 -5.46
N ILE A 149 -0.85 -28.03 -4.79
CA ILE A 149 -1.07 -29.41 -4.36
C ILE A 149 -2.22 -29.46 -3.35
N ASN A 150 -2.19 -28.59 -2.33
CA ASN A 150 -3.26 -28.47 -1.34
C ASN A 150 -4.61 -28.17 -2.01
N LEU A 151 -4.64 -27.19 -2.91
CA LEU A 151 -5.86 -26.77 -3.58
C LEU A 151 -6.42 -27.86 -4.51
N ALA A 152 -5.56 -28.54 -5.28
CA ALA A 152 -5.97 -29.61 -6.18
C ALA A 152 -6.54 -30.81 -5.42
N LEU A 153 -5.83 -31.30 -4.39
CA LEU A 153 -6.31 -32.39 -3.54
C LEU A 153 -7.62 -32.01 -2.84
N GLY A 154 -7.71 -30.78 -2.32
CA GLY A 154 -8.93 -30.26 -1.69
C GLY A 154 -10.12 -30.23 -2.63
N CYS A 155 -9.97 -29.65 -3.84
CA CYS A 155 -11.04 -29.56 -4.83
C CYS A 155 -11.49 -30.96 -5.30
N VAL A 156 -10.57 -31.89 -5.57
CA VAL A 156 -10.95 -33.26 -5.97
C VAL A 156 -11.69 -33.97 -4.84
N TYR A 157 -11.18 -33.87 -3.60
CA TYR A 157 -11.83 -34.49 -2.45
C TYR A 157 -13.26 -33.95 -2.26
N ASP A 158 -13.41 -32.62 -2.28
CA ASP A 158 -14.67 -31.94 -2.02
C ASP A 158 -15.69 -32.12 -3.15
N TRP A 159 -15.27 -31.88 -4.40
CA TRP A 159 -16.16 -31.87 -5.55
C TRP A 159 -16.53 -33.29 -6.00
N CYS A 160 -15.61 -34.25 -5.89
CA CYS A 160 -15.86 -35.66 -6.20
C CYS A 160 -16.25 -36.49 -4.96
N PHE A 161 -16.58 -35.85 -3.81
CA PHE A 161 -16.87 -36.51 -2.54
C PHE A 161 -17.84 -37.71 -2.64
N PRO A 162 -18.94 -37.65 -3.43
CA PRO A 162 -19.88 -38.79 -3.57
C PRO A 162 -19.29 -40.00 -4.30
N MET A 163 -18.25 -39.81 -5.12
CA MET A 163 -17.64 -40.86 -5.94
C MET A 163 -16.46 -41.55 -5.23
N LEU A 164 -15.84 -40.87 -4.27
CA LEU A 164 -14.67 -41.38 -3.56
C LEU A 164 -15.01 -42.55 -2.63
N GLN A 165 -14.25 -43.63 -2.74
CA GLN A 165 -14.28 -44.72 -1.77
C GLN A 165 -13.54 -44.30 -0.48
N LEU A 166 -13.88 -44.94 0.66
CA LEU A 166 -13.25 -44.61 1.94
C LEU A 166 -11.71 -44.67 1.89
N GLN A 167 -11.13 -45.67 1.22
CA GLN A 167 -9.68 -45.79 1.07
C GLN A 167 -9.08 -44.64 0.25
N GLU A 168 -9.81 -44.12 -0.74
CA GLU A 168 -9.37 -42.98 -1.54
C GLU A 168 -9.48 -41.67 -0.74
N LYS A 169 -10.58 -41.50 0.02
CA LYS A 169 -10.73 -40.39 0.96
C LYS A 169 -9.58 -40.34 1.95
N GLN A 170 -9.26 -41.47 2.56
CA GLN A 170 -8.14 -41.60 3.51
C GLN A 170 -6.79 -41.31 2.85
N LYS A 171 -6.53 -41.80 1.62
CA LYS A 171 -5.30 -41.51 0.88
C LYS A 171 -5.13 -40.02 0.56
N ILE A 172 -6.20 -39.36 0.11
CA ILE A 172 -6.16 -37.92 -0.21
C ILE A 172 -6.02 -37.09 1.07
N ALA A 173 -6.77 -37.44 2.13
CA ALA A 173 -6.64 -36.82 3.45
C ALA A 173 -5.21 -36.99 4.01
N GLN A 174 -4.60 -38.17 3.88
CA GLN A 174 -3.21 -38.39 4.27
C GLN A 174 -2.25 -37.49 3.48
N GLY A 175 -2.46 -37.33 2.16
CA GLY A 175 -1.66 -36.39 1.36
C GLY A 175 -1.75 -34.94 1.85
N LEU A 176 -2.95 -34.49 2.24
CA LEU A 176 -3.15 -33.16 2.84
C LEU A 176 -2.50 -33.04 4.23
N ILE A 177 -2.57 -34.09 5.05
CA ILE A 177 -1.90 -34.18 6.36
C ILE A 177 -0.37 -34.17 6.20
N ASP A 178 0.17 -34.86 5.20
CA ASP A 178 1.60 -34.90 4.92
C ASP A 178 2.14 -33.51 4.55
N LEU A 179 1.39 -32.74 3.74
CA LEU A 179 1.73 -31.35 3.40
C LEU A 179 1.68 -30.44 4.64
N TYR A 180 0.68 -30.62 5.49
CA TYR A 180 0.59 -29.90 6.76
C TYR A 180 1.74 -30.26 7.72
N THR A 181 2.09 -31.54 7.81
CA THR A 181 3.10 -32.04 8.76
C THR A 181 4.51 -31.66 8.33
N ASN A 182 4.80 -31.68 7.02
CA ASN A 182 6.10 -31.31 6.45
C ASN A 182 6.17 -29.82 6.05
N ARG A 183 5.32 -28.97 6.64
CA ARG A 183 5.27 -27.54 6.34
C ARG A 183 6.60 -26.86 6.71
N GLU A 184 6.95 -25.84 5.93
CA GLU A 184 8.06 -24.93 6.26
C GLU A 184 7.90 -24.33 7.66
N LYS A 185 9.03 -24.11 8.33
CA LYS A 185 9.05 -23.52 9.69
C LYS A 185 8.33 -22.17 9.74
N ASP A 186 8.42 -21.36 8.68
CA ASP A 186 7.81 -20.03 8.61
C ASP A 186 6.26 -20.09 8.60
N ALA A 187 5.69 -21.28 8.33
CA ALA A 187 4.26 -21.55 8.48
C ALA A 187 3.87 -21.96 9.91
N ASN A 188 4.78 -22.01 10.88
CA ASN A 188 4.46 -22.35 12.26
C ASN A 188 3.89 -21.12 12.99
N PRO A 189 2.75 -21.20 13.71
CA PRO A 189 2.23 -20.09 14.52
C PRO A 189 3.24 -19.57 15.54
N ASP A 190 4.11 -20.44 16.06
CA ASP A 190 5.16 -20.09 17.03
C ASP A 190 6.39 -19.44 16.38
N MET A 191 6.49 -19.44 15.03
CA MET A 191 7.55 -18.74 14.32
C MET A 191 7.09 -17.32 14.02
N HIS A 192 7.70 -16.35 14.70
CA HIS A 192 7.40 -14.92 14.65
C HIS A 192 8.01 -14.24 13.41
N VAL A 193 7.54 -14.65 12.22
CA VAL A 193 7.81 -13.98 10.93
C VAL A 193 6.70 -12.98 10.58
N GLN A 194 7.07 -11.73 10.38
CA GLN A 194 6.17 -10.60 10.11
C GLN A 194 5.21 -10.85 8.92
N LEU A 195 4.10 -10.10 8.85
CA LEU A 195 3.19 -10.15 7.70
C LEU A 195 3.95 -9.73 6.42
N SER A 196 4.47 -10.75 5.73
CA SER A 196 5.48 -10.65 4.68
C SER A 196 5.20 -11.68 3.59
N ASN A 197 5.93 -11.58 2.49
CA ASN A 197 5.84 -12.54 1.39
C ASN A 197 6.28 -13.94 1.80
N GLN A 198 7.08 -14.08 2.85
CA GLN A 198 7.53 -15.40 3.34
C GLN A 198 6.40 -16.07 4.12
N LEU A 199 5.81 -15.36 5.09
CA LEU A 199 4.66 -15.87 5.86
C LEU A 199 3.54 -16.31 4.92
N LEU A 200 3.10 -15.42 4.02
CA LEU A 200 2.02 -15.73 3.07
C LEU A 200 2.44 -16.73 2.00
N GLY A 201 3.74 -16.82 1.72
CA GLY A 201 4.34 -17.85 0.87
C GLY A 201 4.29 -19.26 1.45
N HIS A 202 4.03 -19.41 2.75
CA HIS A 202 4.06 -20.70 3.45
C HIS A 202 2.78 -21.01 4.25
N ALA A 203 1.95 -20.01 4.57
CA ALA A 203 0.75 -20.15 5.41
C ALA A 203 -0.32 -21.12 4.86
N HIS A 204 -0.33 -21.39 3.56
CA HIS A 204 -1.31 -22.31 2.95
C HIS A 204 -1.05 -23.78 3.25
N HIS A 205 0.09 -24.17 3.81
CA HIS A 205 0.42 -25.57 4.10
C HIS A 205 -0.62 -26.19 5.04
N GLY A 206 -1.49 -27.05 4.51
CA GLY A 206 -2.53 -27.74 5.29
C GLY A 206 -3.82 -26.97 5.54
N SER A 207 -3.85 -25.66 5.31
CA SER A 207 -4.99 -24.81 5.64
C SER A 207 -6.23 -25.13 4.78
N VAL A 208 -6.05 -25.54 3.53
CA VAL A 208 -7.16 -26.02 2.69
C VAL A 208 -7.67 -27.37 3.19
N GLY A 209 -6.77 -28.28 3.62
CA GLY A 209 -7.16 -29.59 4.15
C GLY A 209 -8.07 -29.47 5.38
N ALA A 210 -7.80 -28.48 6.24
CA ALA A 210 -8.60 -28.18 7.43
C ALA A 210 -10.11 -27.96 7.13
N ILE A 211 -10.41 -27.32 6.00
CA ILE A 211 -11.79 -27.04 5.56
C ILE A 211 -12.29 -28.04 4.51
N THR A 212 -11.46 -29.02 4.13
CA THR A 212 -11.76 -30.03 3.12
C THR A 212 -12.41 -31.27 3.72
N PHE A 213 -11.81 -31.89 4.74
CA PHE A 213 -12.20 -33.21 5.23
C PHE A 213 -12.63 -33.26 6.71
N TRP A 214 -12.70 -32.10 7.37
CA TRP A 214 -13.10 -32.04 8.78
C TRP A 214 -14.54 -32.50 8.97
N GLY A 215 -14.72 -33.43 9.91
CA GLY A 215 -16.02 -33.95 10.31
C GLY A 215 -16.62 -35.02 9.41
N ASP A 216 -15.86 -35.53 8.43
CA ASP A 216 -16.35 -36.46 7.40
C ASP A 216 -16.40 -37.93 7.84
N GLY A 217 -15.94 -38.27 9.04
CA GLY A 217 -16.00 -39.63 9.59
C GLY A 217 -14.93 -40.56 9.02
N LEU A 218 -13.69 -40.08 8.85
CA LEU A 218 -12.58 -40.88 8.27
C LEU A 218 -11.94 -41.86 9.25
N GLY A 219 -12.29 -41.76 10.54
CA GLY A 219 -11.72 -42.52 11.64
C GLY A 219 -10.38 -41.95 12.13
N GLU A 220 -9.83 -42.51 13.21
CA GLU A 220 -8.52 -42.09 13.72
C GLU A 220 -7.38 -42.62 12.83
N PRO A 221 -6.27 -41.85 12.65
CA PRO A 221 -5.95 -40.57 13.29
C PRO A 221 -6.47 -39.33 12.53
N TYR A 222 -7.29 -39.52 11.49
CA TYR A 222 -7.69 -38.43 10.57
C TYR A 222 -8.59 -37.39 11.24
N GLU A 223 -9.52 -37.79 12.12
CA GLU A 223 -10.39 -36.85 12.84
C GLU A 223 -9.60 -35.92 13.77
N ALA A 224 -8.70 -36.49 14.59
CA ALA A 224 -7.81 -35.71 15.45
C ALA A 224 -6.95 -34.73 14.62
N LYS A 225 -6.40 -35.20 13.49
CA LYS A 225 -5.59 -34.35 12.60
C LYS A 225 -6.41 -33.28 11.89
N ALA A 226 -7.64 -33.57 11.47
CA ALA A 226 -8.53 -32.56 10.90
C ALA A 226 -8.80 -31.43 11.89
N GLN A 227 -9.07 -31.77 13.16
CA GLN A 227 -9.30 -30.78 14.20
C GLN A 227 -8.06 -29.94 14.49
N GLU A 228 -6.87 -30.56 14.54
CA GLU A 228 -5.60 -29.85 14.70
C GLU A 228 -5.37 -28.85 13.56
N MET A 229 -5.57 -29.28 12.30
CA MET A 229 -5.45 -28.44 11.12
C MET A 229 -6.48 -27.30 11.13
N LEU A 230 -7.69 -27.54 11.65
CA LEU A 230 -8.73 -26.53 11.79
C LEU A 230 -8.39 -25.46 12.82
N ASN A 231 -7.80 -25.86 13.96
CA ASN A 231 -7.29 -24.92 14.97
C ASN A 231 -6.14 -24.09 14.40
N PHE A 232 -5.23 -24.72 13.66
CA PHE A 232 -4.13 -24.06 12.96
C PHE A 232 -4.64 -23.01 11.96
N MET A 233 -5.62 -23.37 11.13
CA MET A 233 -6.20 -22.47 10.14
C MET A 233 -6.77 -21.21 10.82
N LYS A 234 -7.52 -21.37 11.91
CA LYS A 234 -8.08 -20.26 12.69
C LYS A 234 -6.98 -19.32 13.19
N ALA A 235 -5.94 -19.87 13.83
CA ALA A 235 -4.84 -19.09 14.36
C ALA A 235 -4.04 -18.37 13.25
N MET A 236 -3.73 -19.06 12.16
CA MET A 236 -2.89 -18.53 11.09
C MET A 236 -3.62 -17.53 10.19
N TYR A 237 -4.79 -17.89 9.65
CA TYR A 237 -5.46 -17.04 8.67
C TYR A 237 -6.34 -15.98 9.30
N LEU A 238 -7.15 -16.36 10.30
CA LEU A 238 -8.14 -15.43 10.84
C LEU A 238 -7.53 -14.51 11.88
N ASP A 239 -6.78 -15.05 12.85
CA ASP A 239 -6.24 -14.27 13.98
C ASP A 239 -4.93 -13.56 13.67
N ARG A 240 -4.08 -14.17 12.83
CA ARG A 240 -2.80 -13.58 12.42
C ARG A 240 -2.95 -12.83 11.10
N ILE A 241 -3.17 -13.49 9.98
CA ILE A 241 -3.11 -12.83 8.66
C ILE A 241 -4.22 -11.77 8.48
N PHE A 242 -5.50 -12.16 8.49
CA PHE A 242 -6.59 -11.22 8.16
C PHE A 242 -6.79 -10.15 9.22
N ASN A 243 -6.67 -10.52 10.50
CA ASN A 243 -6.80 -9.58 11.60
C ASN A 243 -5.63 -8.59 11.65
N THR A 244 -4.36 -9.05 11.53
CA THR A 244 -3.21 -8.14 11.47
C THR A 244 -3.27 -7.26 10.22
N ALA A 245 -3.60 -7.82 9.05
CA ALA A 245 -3.77 -7.01 7.83
C ALA A 245 -4.83 -5.93 8.03
N THR A 246 -5.99 -6.25 8.62
CA THR A 246 -7.06 -5.27 8.86
C THR A 246 -6.61 -4.12 9.77
N HIS A 247 -5.89 -4.42 10.85
CA HIS A 247 -5.49 -3.41 11.85
C HIS A 247 -4.25 -2.61 11.44
N VAL A 248 -3.21 -3.29 10.94
CA VAL A 248 -1.96 -2.63 10.50
C VAL A 248 -2.19 -1.82 9.22
N MET A 249 -3.12 -2.24 8.37
CA MET A 249 -3.56 -1.45 7.21
C MET A 249 -4.67 -0.44 7.56
N GLU A 250 -4.97 -0.23 8.84
CA GLU A 250 -5.92 0.78 9.33
C GLU A 250 -7.29 0.73 8.61
N ASN A 251 -7.88 -0.47 8.49
CA ASN A 251 -9.12 -0.73 7.76
C ASN A 251 -9.08 -0.39 6.26
N SER A 252 -7.89 -0.37 5.67
CA SER A 252 -7.66 -0.16 4.24
C SER A 252 -6.89 -1.33 3.61
N SER A 253 -6.32 -1.12 2.42
CA SER A 253 -5.41 -2.06 1.76
C SER A 253 -4.04 -1.44 1.53
N GLY A 254 -3.00 -2.28 1.46
CA GLY A 254 -1.60 -1.87 1.48
C GLY A 254 -0.66 -3.07 1.41
N TRP A 255 0.64 -2.81 1.21
CA TRP A 255 1.70 -3.79 1.35
C TRP A 255 3.07 -3.12 1.57
N SER A 256 3.79 -3.52 2.61
CA SER A 256 5.05 -2.87 3.02
C SER A 256 6.22 -3.22 2.11
N GLU A 257 6.15 -4.36 1.40
CA GLU A 257 7.26 -4.86 0.59
C GLU A 257 7.15 -4.44 -0.89
N GLY A 258 6.16 -3.61 -1.24
CA GLY A 258 5.92 -3.12 -2.59
C GLY A 258 5.16 -4.07 -3.52
N TRP A 259 4.85 -3.58 -4.73
CA TRP A 259 3.86 -4.17 -5.64
C TRP A 259 4.18 -5.59 -6.13
N ASN A 260 5.44 -5.89 -6.40
CA ASN A 260 5.85 -7.24 -6.82
C ASN A 260 5.57 -8.27 -5.71
N TYR A 261 5.98 -7.96 -4.49
CA TYR A 261 5.78 -8.82 -3.32
C TYR A 261 4.32 -8.86 -2.89
N GLN A 262 3.61 -7.73 -3.02
CA GLN A 262 2.18 -7.67 -2.76
C GLN A 262 1.44 -8.69 -3.61
N PHE A 263 1.72 -8.78 -4.90
CA PHE A 263 1.07 -9.76 -5.76
C PHE A 263 1.26 -11.20 -5.24
N LEU A 264 2.50 -11.55 -4.89
CA LEU A 264 2.85 -12.90 -4.42
C LEU A 264 2.07 -13.24 -3.15
N SER A 265 2.07 -12.31 -2.21
CA SER A 265 1.39 -12.38 -0.91
C SER A 265 -0.12 -12.44 -1.04
N PHE A 266 -0.70 -11.50 -1.80
CA PHE A 266 -2.14 -11.30 -1.93
C PHE A 266 -2.80 -12.47 -2.66
N ASN A 267 -2.12 -13.06 -3.64
CA ASN A 267 -2.62 -14.25 -4.33
C ASN A 267 -2.80 -15.45 -3.41
N ASN A 268 -1.82 -15.72 -2.55
CA ASN A 268 -1.91 -16.85 -1.62
C ASN A 268 -3.03 -16.63 -0.60
N ALA A 269 -3.16 -15.41 -0.08
CA ALA A 269 -4.23 -15.04 0.85
C ALA A 269 -5.63 -15.14 0.22
N LYS A 270 -5.81 -14.62 -1.01
CA LYS A 270 -7.13 -14.58 -1.67
C LYS A 270 -7.64 -15.95 -2.08
N MET A 271 -6.76 -16.87 -2.50
CA MET A 271 -7.16 -18.23 -2.87
C MET A 271 -7.73 -18.97 -1.67
N PHE A 272 -7.07 -18.87 -0.51
CA PHE A 272 -7.61 -19.40 0.73
C PHE A 272 -8.91 -18.70 1.13
N ALA A 273 -8.95 -17.36 1.07
CA ALA A 273 -10.14 -16.58 1.39
C ALA A 273 -11.36 -17.03 0.58
N GLY A 274 -11.20 -17.33 -0.73
CA GLY A 274 -12.28 -17.85 -1.57
C GLY A 274 -12.80 -19.22 -1.16
N ALA A 275 -11.89 -20.17 -0.91
CA ALA A 275 -12.26 -21.51 -0.44
C ALA A 275 -12.96 -21.44 0.92
N ALA A 276 -12.36 -20.74 1.88
CA ALA A 276 -12.86 -20.56 3.23
C ALA A 276 -14.18 -19.79 3.26
N SER A 277 -14.40 -18.85 2.33
CA SER A 277 -15.63 -18.06 2.33
C SER A 277 -16.86 -18.91 2.13
N THR A 278 -16.75 -19.92 1.27
CA THR A 278 -17.83 -20.87 1.04
C THR A 278 -17.93 -21.85 2.20
N ALA A 279 -16.80 -22.47 2.60
CA ALA A 279 -16.78 -23.50 3.63
C ALA A 279 -17.28 -23.00 4.99
N LEU A 280 -16.92 -21.77 5.36
CA LEU A 280 -17.30 -21.13 6.63
C LEU A 280 -18.57 -20.26 6.51
N GLY A 281 -19.12 -20.08 5.31
CA GLY A 281 -20.32 -19.28 5.09
C GLY A 281 -20.15 -17.79 5.37
N MET A 282 -18.96 -17.24 5.12
CA MET A 282 -18.62 -15.84 5.38
C MET A 282 -17.82 -15.26 4.21
N ASN A 283 -18.23 -14.15 3.59
CA ASN A 283 -17.45 -13.54 2.53
C ASN A 283 -16.23 -12.79 3.08
N PHE A 284 -15.06 -13.43 3.11
CA PHE A 284 -13.82 -12.82 3.62
C PHE A 284 -13.33 -11.64 2.78
N PHE A 285 -13.68 -11.59 1.49
CA PHE A 285 -13.35 -10.44 0.65
C PHE A 285 -14.09 -9.17 1.10
N LYS A 286 -15.27 -9.33 1.68
CA LYS A 286 -16.05 -8.24 2.28
C LYS A 286 -15.58 -7.91 3.69
N THR A 287 -15.38 -8.92 4.53
CA THR A 287 -15.13 -8.71 5.97
C THR A 287 -13.69 -8.33 6.31
N CYS A 288 -12.73 -8.65 5.44
CA CYS A 288 -11.36 -8.17 5.57
C CYS A 288 -11.13 -6.96 4.65
N SER A 289 -10.87 -5.81 5.25
CA SER A 289 -10.64 -4.53 4.55
C SER A 289 -9.49 -4.60 3.55
N TRP A 290 -8.46 -5.40 3.86
CA TRP A 290 -7.31 -5.61 2.97
C TRP A 290 -7.73 -6.12 1.58
N PHE A 291 -8.78 -6.92 1.50
CA PHE A 291 -9.37 -7.34 0.22
C PHE A 291 -10.36 -6.29 -0.31
N SER A 292 -11.34 -5.87 0.50
CA SER A 292 -12.41 -4.98 0.01
C SER A 292 -11.93 -3.62 -0.51
N GLN A 293 -10.80 -3.12 0.01
CA GLN A 293 -10.20 -1.83 -0.34
C GLN A 293 -9.08 -1.96 -1.38
N TYR A 294 -8.76 -3.17 -1.85
CA TYR A 294 -7.74 -3.40 -2.88
C TYR A 294 -7.95 -2.58 -4.17
N PRO A 295 -9.19 -2.38 -4.68
CA PRO A 295 -9.41 -1.56 -5.88
C PRO A 295 -8.99 -0.10 -5.66
N LEU A 296 -9.23 0.47 -4.47
CA LEU A 296 -8.79 1.83 -4.14
C LEU A 296 -7.27 1.91 -4.01
N GLN A 297 -6.63 0.92 -3.38
CA GLN A 297 -5.18 0.88 -3.30
C GLN A 297 -4.55 0.84 -4.70
N PHE A 298 -5.06 -0.02 -5.60
CA PHE A 298 -4.57 -0.11 -6.97
C PHE A 298 -4.78 1.21 -7.72
N LEU A 299 -6.01 1.75 -7.71
CA LEU A 299 -6.35 3.04 -8.33
C LEU A 299 -5.40 4.17 -7.89
N CYS A 300 -5.16 4.28 -6.60
CA CYS A 300 -4.36 5.37 -6.03
C CYS A 300 -2.86 5.23 -6.31
N ASN A 301 -2.38 4.05 -6.70
CA ASN A 301 -0.97 3.79 -6.95
C ASN A 301 -0.63 3.66 -8.44
N VAL A 302 -1.62 3.60 -9.34
CA VAL A 302 -1.37 3.82 -10.77
C VAL A 302 -1.02 5.29 -11.02
N LEU A 303 0.11 5.51 -11.70
CA LEU A 303 0.56 6.85 -12.07
C LEU A 303 -0.36 7.50 -13.12
N PRO A 304 -0.57 8.83 -13.08
CA PRO A 304 -1.50 9.55 -13.95
C PRO A 304 -1.03 9.77 -15.40
N PHE A 305 0.11 9.21 -15.77
CA PHE A 305 0.74 9.43 -17.07
C PHE A 305 1.35 8.11 -17.57
N GLN A 306 1.57 8.06 -18.89
CA GLN A 306 2.23 6.95 -19.54
C GLN A 306 3.70 7.29 -19.82
N ILE A 307 4.54 6.27 -19.75
CA ILE A 307 5.89 6.26 -20.32
C ILE A 307 5.90 5.17 -21.38
N ASP A 308 6.30 5.51 -22.60
CA ASP A 308 6.35 4.58 -23.74
C ASP A 308 5.04 3.81 -24.02
N GLY A 309 3.89 4.43 -23.71
CA GLY A 309 2.56 3.84 -23.92
C GLY A 309 2.01 3.04 -22.73
N ASP A 310 2.80 2.81 -21.69
CA ASP A 310 2.39 2.05 -20.51
C ASP A 310 2.19 2.93 -19.27
N HIS A 311 1.18 2.56 -18.47
CA HIS A 311 1.02 3.09 -17.11
C HIS A 311 1.86 2.25 -16.16
N PHE A 312 2.40 2.89 -15.13
CA PHE A 312 3.22 2.24 -14.11
C PHE A 312 2.61 2.41 -12.72
N LEU A 313 2.94 1.50 -11.82
CA LEU A 313 2.62 1.62 -10.40
C LEU A 313 3.67 2.48 -9.69
N SER A 314 3.24 3.23 -8.66
CA SER A 314 4.16 3.99 -7.83
C SER A 314 5.09 3.06 -7.05
N ARG A 315 6.32 3.52 -6.87
CA ARG A 315 7.45 2.72 -6.43
C ARG A 315 7.49 2.51 -4.91
N ASN A 316 7.84 1.29 -4.50
CA ASN A 316 8.20 0.85 -3.13
C ASN A 316 9.47 -0.04 -3.25
N ASP A 317 9.76 -0.97 -2.31
CA ASP A 317 10.93 -1.92 -2.29
C ASP A 317 10.94 -2.99 -3.42
N ALA A 318 10.57 -2.58 -4.64
CA ALA A 318 10.71 -3.35 -5.86
C ALA A 318 12.05 -3.01 -6.55
N GLY A 319 12.69 -4.06 -7.07
CA GLY A 319 13.87 -3.90 -7.94
C GLY A 319 13.50 -3.42 -9.33
N GLN A 320 12.25 -3.59 -9.76
CA GLN A 320 11.79 -3.37 -11.13
C GLN A 320 10.68 -2.32 -11.18
N LEU A 321 10.56 -1.67 -12.34
CA LEU A 321 9.39 -0.87 -12.69
C LEU A 321 8.24 -1.81 -13.02
N GLU A 322 7.14 -1.68 -12.28
CA GLU A 322 5.94 -2.52 -12.46
C GLU A 322 4.94 -1.80 -13.36
N THR A 323 4.68 -2.39 -14.53
CA THR A 323 3.59 -1.94 -15.39
C THR A 323 2.26 -2.19 -14.69
N ALA A 324 1.36 -1.22 -14.75
CA ALA A 324 -0.01 -1.40 -14.27
C ALA A 324 -0.74 -2.45 -15.11
N ARG A 325 -0.42 -2.52 -16.42
CA ARG A 325 -0.89 -3.59 -17.30
C ARG A 325 -0.07 -4.85 -17.09
N ASN A 326 -0.64 -5.79 -16.35
CA ASN A 326 0.06 -7.01 -15.95
C ASN A 326 -0.92 -8.15 -15.65
N GLU A 327 -0.62 -9.35 -16.14
CA GLU A 327 -1.39 -10.58 -15.85
C GLU A 327 -1.56 -10.83 -14.34
N ARG A 328 -0.56 -10.46 -13.55
CA ARG A 328 -0.52 -10.65 -12.10
C ARG A 328 -1.62 -9.85 -11.38
N TYR A 329 -1.73 -8.56 -11.70
CA TYR A 329 -2.75 -7.69 -11.12
C TYR A 329 -4.14 -7.97 -11.70
N THR A 330 -4.20 -8.39 -12.97
CA THR A 330 -5.43 -8.86 -13.65
C THR A 330 -6.10 -9.97 -12.83
N ARG A 331 -5.33 -10.97 -12.40
CA ARG A 331 -5.82 -12.07 -11.54
C ARG A 331 -6.36 -11.58 -10.21
N SER A 332 -5.84 -10.50 -9.63
CA SER A 332 -6.34 -9.95 -8.36
C SER A 332 -7.59 -9.11 -8.56
N LEU A 333 -7.60 -8.22 -9.55
CA LEU A 333 -8.77 -7.38 -9.85
C LEU A 333 -9.99 -8.21 -10.25
N ILE A 334 -9.83 -9.26 -11.06
CA ILE A 334 -10.94 -10.14 -11.47
C ILE A 334 -11.55 -10.88 -10.27
N THR A 335 -10.72 -11.45 -9.39
CA THR A 335 -11.14 -12.10 -8.13
C THR A 335 -11.90 -11.13 -7.23
N ILE A 336 -11.33 -9.95 -6.99
CA ILE A 336 -11.94 -8.94 -6.11
C ILE A 336 -13.25 -8.43 -6.71
N CYS A 337 -13.29 -8.20 -8.02
CA CYS A 337 -14.50 -7.78 -8.73
C CYS A 337 -15.65 -8.77 -8.54
N ALA A 338 -15.42 -10.06 -8.82
CA ALA A 338 -16.46 -11.08 -8.67
C ALA A 338 -16.85 -11.30 -7.20
N ALA A 339 -15.88 -11.38 -6.29
CA ALA A 339 -16.14 -11.65 -4.88
C ALA A 339 -16.89 -10.52 -4.16
N LEU A 340 -16.75 -9.28 -4.64
CA LEU A 340 -17.45 -8.11 -4.10
C LEU A 340 -18.75 -7.76 -4.83
N ALA A 341 -19.01 -8.34 -6.02
CA ALA A 341 -20.10 -7.92 -6.91
C ALA A 341 -21.47 -7.79 -6.22
N LYS A 342 -21.80 -8.73 -5.33
CA LYS A 342 -23.06 -8.74 -4.58
C LYS A 342 -23.05 -7.84 -3.35
N ASP A 343 -21.92 -7.79 -2.64
CA ASP A 343 -21.83 -7.25 -1.28
C ASP A 343 -21.34 -5.80 -1.22
N VAL A 344 -20.47 -5.41 -2.16
CA VAL A 344 -19.84 -4.09 -2.25
C VAL A 344 -19.78 -3.65 -3.72
N PRO A 345 -20.95 -3.43 -4.36
CA PRO A 345 -21.05 -3.26 -5.81
C PRO A 345 -20.23 -2.10 -6.36
N ASN A 346 -20.07 -1.00 -5.61
CA ASN A 346 -19.23 0.13 -6.02
C ASN A 346 -17.75 -0.26 -6.15
N MET A 347 -17.21 -1.04 -5.21
CA MET A 347 -15.81 -1.52 -5.28
C MET A 347 -15.64 -2.58 -6.37
N ALA A 348 -16.65 -3.41 -6.60
CA ALA A 348 -16.65 -4.34 -7.72
C ALA A 348 -16.67 -3.62 -9.07
N ALA A 349 -17.49 -2.57 -9.22
CA ALA A 349 -17.56 -1.75 -10.42
C ALA A 349 -16.25 -0.98 -10.67
N LEU A 350 -15.60 -0.49 -9.60
CA LEU A 350 -14.26 0.10 -9.70
C LEU A 350 -13.21 -0.93 -10.13
N ALA A 351 -13.22 -2.12 -9.52
CA ALA A 351 -12.31 -3.21 -9.89
C ALA A 351 -12.50 -3.62 -11.35
N LYS A 352 -13.75 -3.65 -11.84
CA LYS A 352 -14.06 -3.90 -13.25
C LYS A 352 -13.51 -2.80 -14.17
N TRP A 353 -13.69 -1.53 -13.80
CA TRP A 353 -13.15 -0.41 -14.57
C TRP A 353 -11.62 -0.45 -14.65
N LEU A 354 -10.94 -0.78 -13.55
CA LEU A 354 -9.49 -0.97 -13.52
C LEU A 354 -9.05 -2.16 -14.37
N LEU A 355 -9.79 -3.28 -14.33
CA LEU A 355 -9.53 -4.44 -15.16
C LEU A 355 -9.68 -4.11 -16.66
N ASP A 356 -10.68 -3.32 -17.04
CA ASP A 356 -10.88 -2.95 -18.44
C ASP A 356 -9.79 -2.02 -18.97
N ARG A 357 -9.19 -1.20 -18.08
CA ARG A 357 -8.14 -0.25 -18.44
C ARG A 357 -6.72 -0.83 -18.36
N HIS A 358 -6.47 -1.72 -17.40
CA HIS A 358 -5.14 -2.22 -17.05
C HIS A 358 -5.04 -3.75 -17.03
N GLY A 359 -6.10 -4.47 -17.40
CA GLY A 359 -6.06 -5.93 -17.49
C GLY A 359 -5.21 -6.41 -18.66
N ASP A 360 -4.55 -7.55 -18.46
CA ASP A 360 -3.92 -8.35 -19.50
C ASP A 360 -4.65 -9.68 -19.67
N ASP A 361 -5.81 -9.60 -20.33
CA ASP A 361 -6.72 -10.73 -20.56
C ASP A 361 -6.19 -11.70 -21.65
N ALA A 362 -5.31 -11.21 -22.54
CA ALA A 362 -4.76 -12.04 -23.62
C ALA A 362 -3.95 -13.22 -23.05
N THR A 363 -3.04 -12.93 -22.12
CA THR A 363 -2.19 -13.94 -21.48
C THR A 363 -3.00 -14.98 -20.69
N LEU A 364 -4.14 -14.59 -20.10
CA LEU A 364 -5.02 -15.54 -19.40
C LEU A 364 -5.75 -16.48 -20.39
N LYS A 365 -6.12 -15.97 -21.57
CA LYS A 365 -6.82 -16.75 -22.59
C LYS A 365 -5.94 -17.73 -23.36
N GLU A 366 -4.63 -17.51 -23.39
CA GLU A 366 -3.68 -18.40 -24.07
C GLU A 366 -3.61 -19.80 -23.43
N ASN A 367 -3.91 -19.92 -22.13
CA ASN A 367 -3.83 -21.20 -21.42
C ASN A 367 -5.09 -21.48 -20.58
N PRO A 368 -6.20 -21.91 -21.21
CA PRO A 368 -7.45 -22.24 -20.53
C PRO A 368 -7.27 -23.33 -19.46
N ARG A 369 -6.33 -24.27 -19.67
CA ARG A 369 -5.98 -25.34 -18.72
C ARG A 369 -5.44 -24.75 -17.41
N ALA A 370 -4.70 -23.65 -17.46
CA ALA A 370 -4.16 -22.99 -16.27
C ALA A 370 -5.15 -22.05 -15.58
N TYR A 371 -5.95 -21.28 -16.36
CA TYR A 371 -6.60 -20.07 -15.86
C TYR A 371 -8.13 -20.07 -15.86
N ALA A 372 -8.78 -20.76 -16.82
CA ALA A 372 -10.21 -20.56 -17.09
C ALA A 372 -11.09 -20.88 -15.87
N LEU A 373 -10.79 -21.96 -15.14
CA LEU A 373 -11.55 -22.36 -13.96
C LEU A 373 -11.70 -21.23 -12.93
N PHE A 374 -10.59 -20.58 -12.57
CA PHE A 374 -10.63 -19.54 -11.54
C PHE A 374 -11.00 -18.17 -12.10
N TYR A 375 -10.48 -17.81 -13.26
CA TYR A 375 -10.55 -16.42 -13.74
C TYR A 375 -11.67 -16.17 -14.76
N ASP A 376 -12.15 -17.19 -15.47
CA ASP A 376 -13.35 -17.07 -16.30
C ASP A 376 -14.61 -17.54 -15.56
N PHE A 377 -14.53 -18.61 -14.78
CA PHE A 377 -15.74 -19.26 -14.25
C PHE A 377 -16.01 -18.87 -12.81
N ILE A 378 -15.15 -19.27 -11.86
CA ILE A 378 -15.36 -19.00 -10.43
C ILE A 378 -15.41 -17.49 -10.16
N TRP A 379 -14.41 -16.75 -10.62
CA TRP A 379 -14.29 -15.31 -10.42
C TRP A 379 -14.38 -14.48 -11.69
N GLY A 380 -14.86 -15.06 -12.79
CA GLY A 380 -15.21 -14.24 -13.94
C GLY A 380 -16.19 -13.15 -13.53
N CYS A 381 -16.01 -11.93 -14.07
CA CYS A 381 -16.82 -10.78 -13.72
C CYS A 381 -17.36 -10.00 -14.95
N LYS A 382 -17.54 -10.68 -16.10
CA LYS A 382 -18.03 -10.05 -17.34
C LYS A 382 -19.37 -9.35 -17.18
N GLU A 383 -20.20 -9.82 -16.27
CA GLU A 383 -21.53 -9.27 -15.95
C GLU A 383 -21.49 -8.03 -15.06
N VAL A 384 -20.36 -7.72 -14.42
CA VAL A 384 -20.25 -6.55 -13.54
C VAL A 384 -20.09 -5.30 -14.41
N PRO A 385 -20.91 -4.25 -14.22
CA PRO A 385 -20.74 -3.00 -14.95
C PRO A 385 -19.52 -2.23 -14.42
N ALA A 386 -18.67 -1.75 -15.33
CA ALA A 386 -17.55 -0.88 -14.98
C ALA A 386 -18.04 0.53 -14.61
N GLN A 387 -17.49 1.10 -13.54
CA GLN A 387 -17.69 2.51 -13.19
C GLN A 387 -16.37 3.18 -12.85
N SER A 388 -16.14 4.36 -13.43
CA SER A 388 -14.93 5.15 -13.19
C SER A 388 -14.91 5.75 -11.78
N PRO A 389 -13.73 6.16 -11.27
CA PRO A 389 -13.63 6.86 -10.00
C PRO A 389 -14.51 8.11 -9.91
N GLN A 390 -14.65 8.85 -11.01
CA GLN A 390 -15.53 10.03 -11.10
C GLN A 390 -17.00 9.64 -10.97
N GLN A 391 -17.46 8.58 -11.66
CA GLN A 391 -18.84 8.09 -11.56
C GLN A 391 -19.19 7.61 -10.15
N LEU A 392 -18.21 7.05 -9.45
CA LEU A 392 -18.33 6.59 -8.08
C LEU A 392 -18.13 7.69 -7.02
N ASN A 393 -17.84 8.93 -7.44
CA ASN A 393 -17.50 10.05 -6.56
C ASN A 393 -16.36 9.71 -5.57
N ILE A 394 -15.35 8.95 -6.02
CA ILE A 394 -14.19 8.62 -5.17
C ILE A 394 -13.47 9.93 -4.81
N PRO A 395 -13.30 10.26 -3.52
CA PRO A 395 -12.57 11.46 -3.10
C PRO A 395 -11.16 11.50 -3.67
N LEU A 396 -10.68 12.69 -4.01
CA LEU A 396 -9.34 12.88 -4.59
C LEU A 396 -8.20 12.63 -3.59
N THR A 397 -8.52 12.56 -2.30
CA THR A 397 -7.56 12.16 -1.27
C THR A 397 -8.02 10.88 -0.60
N GLN A 398 -7.10 9.92 -0.50
CA GLN A 398 -7.34 8.61 0.11
C GLN A 398 -6.27 8.33 1.16
N LYS A 399 -6.70 7.90 2.35
CA LYS A 399 -5.82 7.29 3.36
C LYS A 399 -5.86 5.77 3.17
N LEU A 400 -4.72 5.20 2.79
CA LEU A 400 -4.52 3.78 2.52
C LEU A 400 -3.77 3.13 3.68
N GLY A 401 -3.58 1.81 3.59
CA GLY A 401 -2.86 1.06 4.62
C GLY A 401 -1.41 1.53 4.79
N LEU A 402 -0.82 1.24 5.95
CA LEU A 402 0.54 1.66 6.31
C LEU A 402 0.73 3.19 6.27
N GLY A 403 -0.31 3.96 6.56
CA GLY A 403 -0.24 5.42 6.61
C GLY A 403 0.05 6.11 5.26
N GLN A 404 -0.13 5.41 4.13
CA GLN A 404 0.01 6.02 2.81
C GLN A 404 -1.18 6.97 2.54
N ILE A 405 -0.93 8.26 2.38
CA ILE A 405 -1.94 9.24 1.98
C ILE A 405 -1.68 9.64 0.52
N VAL A 406 -2.63 9.36 -0.36
CA VAL A 406 -2.55 9.77 -1.77
C VAL A 406 -3.48 10.95 -1.99
N MET A 407 -2.96 12.07 -2.47
CA MET A 407 -3.71 13.28 -2.83
C MET A 407 -3.61 13.50 -4.34
N ARG A 408 -4.74 13.82 -4.99
CA ARG A 408 -4.79 14.07 -6.43
C ARG A 408 -5.47 15.41 -6.74
N SER A 409 -5.14 15.97 -7.89
CA SER A 409 -5.86 17.11 -8.48
C SER A 409 -7.11 16.68 -9.25
N SER A 410 -7.06 15.54 -9.94
CA SER A 410 -8.18 14.88 -10.60
C SER A 410 -7.92 13.38 -10.76
N TRP A 411 -8.88 12.66 -11.37
CA TRP A 411 -8.74 11.27 -11.79
C TRP A 411 -8.38 11.13 -13.28
N ASP A 412 -8.10 12.24 -13.96
CA ASP A 412 -7.82 12.29 -15.40
C ASP A 412 -6.33 12.08 -15.69
N GLU A 413 -6.01 11.90 -16.97
CA GLU A 413 -4.63 11.91 -17.45
C GLU A 413 -4.02 13.30 -17.27
N GLY A 414 -2.77 13.37 -16.79
CA GLY A 414 -2.11 14.65 -16.46
C GLY A 414 -2.46 15.24 -15.10
N ALA A 415 -3.26 14.54 -14.28
CA ALA A 415 -3.45 14.88 -12.89
C ALA A 415 -2.12 14.89 -12.13
N THR A 416 -1.96 15.86 -11.24
CA THR A 416 -0.99 15.78 -10.14
C THR A 416 -1.40 14.67 -9.19
N ARG A 417 -0.45 13.81 -8.83
CA ARG A 417 -0.54 12.82 -7.76
C ARG A 417 0.56 13.13 -6.74
N LEU A 418 0.20 13.13 -5.47
CA LEU A 418 1.12 13.27 -4.35
C LEU A 418 0.92 12.09 -3.42
N THR A 419 2.02 11.54 -2.92
CA THR A 419 1.99 10.56 -1.83
C THR A 419 2.63 11.21 -0.60
N PHE A 420 2.04 10.99 0.58
CA PHE A 420 2.65 11.32 1.86
C PHE A 420 2.64 10.08 2.75
N TRP A 421 3.76 9.77 3.39
CA TRP A 421 3.91 8.60 4.27
C TRP A 421 3.77 8.99 5.74
N GLY A 422 2.54 8.96 6.25
CA GLY A 422 2.20 9.18 7.66
C GLY A 422 2.07 7.85 8.42
N GLN A 423 3.08 6.98 8.30
CA GLN A 423 3.06 5.64 8.87
C GLN A 423 2.83 5.67 10.39
N LYS A 424 1.82 4.95 10.87
CA LYS A 424 1.65 4.73 12.31
C LYS A 424 2.53 3.58 12.81
N TRP A 425 2.53 2.50 12.04
CA TRP A 425 3.25 1.26 12.30
C TRP A 425 4.31 1.04 11.23
N TRP A 426 5.52 0.70 11.65
CA TRP A 426 6.54 0.21 10.74
C TRP A 426 6.50 -1.32 10.66
N LEU A 427 6.51 -1.87 9.44
CA LEU A 427 6.34 -3.29 9.18
C LEU A 427 7.48 -3.82 8.30
N ALA A 428 8.42 -4.54 8.90
CA ALA A 428 9.54 -5.20 8.24
C ALA A 428 9.08 -6.37 7.32
N PRO A 429 10.01 -7.05 6.61
CA PRO A 429 11.45 -6.76 6.49
C PRO A 429 11.79 -5.70 5.42
N HIS A 430 10.82 -5.33 4.59
CA HIS A 430 11.05 -4.53 3.39
C HIS A 430 10.52 -3.09 3.48
N ALA A 431 9.91 -2.68 4.60
CA ALA A 431 9.57 -1.27 4.79
C ALA A 431 10.82 -0.39 4.78
N HIS A 432 10.68 0.78 4.17
CA HIS A 432 11.70 1.81 4.13
C HIS A 432 11.71 2.63 5.43
N LEU A 433 12.77 3.41 5.61
CA LEU A 433 12.94 4.36 6.72
C LEU A 433 12.52 5.76 6.24
N ASP A 434 11.26 5.87 5.84
CA ASP A 434 10.72 6.94 4.98
C ASP A 434 9.57 7.72 5.65
N GLN A 435 9.50 7.70 6.98
CA GLN A 435 8.45 8.39 7.73
C GLN A 435 8.45 9.89 7.41
N ALA A 436 7.26 10.43 7.15
CA ALA A 436 7.01 11.80 6.71
C ALA A 436 7.51 12.11 5.28
N SER A 437 7.99 11.12 4.52
CA SER A 437 8.39 11.34 3.13
C SER A 437 7.19 11.66 2.25
N PHE A 438 7.47 12.27 1.09
CA PHE A 438 6.47 12.55 0.10
C PHE A 438 7.01 12.33 -1.32
N THR A 439 6.12 12.00 -2.25
CA THR A 439 6.42 11.98 -3.68
C THR A 439 5.44 12.87 -4.43
N ILE A 440 5.84 13.38 -5.59
CA ILE A 440 5.01 14.24 -6.44
C ILE A 440 5.21 13.78 -7.87
N GLU A 441 4.10 13.49 -8.55
CA GLU A 441 4.10 13.16 -9.97
C GLU A 441 3.09 14.01 -10.75
N LYS A 442 3.53 14.60 -11.85
CA LYS A 442 2.71 15.31 -12.85
C LYS A 442 3.49 15.34 -14.16
N PHE A 443 2.95 14.74 -15.22
CA PHE A 443 3.65 14.60 -16.51
C PHE A 443 5.08 14.02 -16.36
N GLY A 444 5.22 13.00 -15.51
CA GLY A 444 6.50 12.49 -15.03
C GLY A 444 6.68 12.68 -13.52
N PRO A 445 7.60 11.93 -12.89
CA PRO A 445 7.92 12.08 -11.48
C PRO A 445 8.76 13.34 -11.20
N LEU A 446 8.40 14.12 -10.19
CA LEU A 446 9.00 15.43 -9.87
C LEU A 446 9.70 15.45 -8.52
N ALA A 447 9.11 14.81 -7.51
CA ALA A 447 9.74 14.53 -6.22
C ALA A 447 9.70 13.02 -6.00
N LEU A 448 10.88 12.40 -5.84
CA LEU A 448 11.05 10.95 -5.93
C LEU A 448 11.22 10.26 -4.58
N ASP A 449 10.86 8.98 -4.55
CA ASP A 449 11.47 8.01 -3.64
C ASP A 449 12.68 7.38 -4.36
N ALA A 450 13.89 7.81 -3.97
CA ALA A 450 15.11 7.57 -4.71
C ALA A 450 15.79 6.25 -4.37
N GLY A 451 16.79 5.86 -5.17
CA GLY A 451 17.67 4.72 -4.89
C GLY A 451 16.99 3.35 -5.07
N VAL A 452 17.71 2.36 -5.59
CA VAL A 452 17.20 0.99 -5.82
C VAL A 452 18.12 -0.03 -5.15
N ASP A 453 17.61 -0.91 -4.28
CA ASP A 453 18.42 -1.97 -3.61
C ASP A 453 18.63 -3.17 -4.55
N LYS A 454 17.55 -3.60 -5.21
CA LYS A 454 17.49 -4.86 -5.95
C LYS A 454 17.80 -4.61 -7.42
N GLY A 455 18.57 -5.51 -8.04
CA GLY A 455 18.78 -5.45 -9.50
C GLY A 455 17.46 -5.65 -10.22
N GLY A 456 17.00 -4.61 -10.91
CA GLY A 456 15.84 -4.70 -11.76
C GLY A 456 16.17 -5.11 -13.19
N GLY A 457 15.19 -5.68 -13.89
CA GLY A 457 15.05 -5.40 -15.31
C GLY A 457 14.95 -3.89 -15.57
N PHE A 458 15.23 -3.49 -16.81
CA PHE A 458 15.50 -2.10 -17.23
C PHE A 458 16.84 -1.52 -16.76
N ASP A 459 17.74 -2.35 -16.23
CA ASP A 459 19.11 -1.99 -15.93
C ASP A 459 19.23 -0.78 -14.96
N MET A 460 18.40 -0.77 -13.92
CA MET A 460 18.35 0.31 -12.93
C MET A 460 19.63 0.38 -12.06
N GLY A 461 20.15 1.60 -11.87
CA GLY A 461 21.29 1.88 -11.00
C GLY A 461 21.01 1.55 -9.53
N LYS A 462 21.98 0.92 -8.86
CA LYS A 462 21.83 0.41 -7.48
C LYS A 462 22.42 1.34 -6.43
N SER A 463 21.74 1.46 -5.30
CA SER A 463 22.23 2.10 -4.07
C SER A 463 22.38 1.06 -2.96
N LYS A 464 23.51 1.10 -2.24
CA LYS A 464 23.76 0.21 -1.09
C LYS A 464 22.76 0.36 0.07
N TYR A 465 21.99 1.45 0.08
CA TYR A 465 21.14 1.85 1.20
C TYR A 465 19.77 2.40 0.75
N SER A 466 19.15 1.84 -0.29
CA SER A 466 17.90 2.45 -0.83
C SER A 466 16.73 2.53 0.16
N ARG A 467 16.69 1.67 1.19
CA ARG A 467 15.70 1.75 2.28
C ARG A 467 16.05 2.78 3.35
N ALA A 468 17.27 3.30 3.31
CA ALA A 468 17.75 4.26 4.27
C ALA A 468 17.32 5.66 3.86
N THR A 469 17.20 6.50 4.88
CA THR A 469 16.48 7.76 4.77
C THR A 469 17.12 8.81 3.89
N ILE A 470 18.41 8.68 3.64
CA ILE A 470 19.18 9.47 2.67
C ILE A 470 18.59 9.42 1.25
N ASN A 471 17.70 8.47 0.96
CA ASN A 471 17.02 8.32 -0.34
C ASN A 471 15.56 8.81 -0.36
N HIS A 472 15.06 9.39 0.73
CA HIS A 472 13.65 9.79 0.85
C HIS A 472 13.52 11.30 1.11
N ASN A 473 12.41 11.90 0.69
CA ASN A 473 12.15 13.33 0.85
C ASN A 473 11.72 13.67 2.28
N VAL A 474 12.64 13.61 3.25
CA VAL A 474 12.37 13.84 4.68
C VAL A 474 13.28 14.92 5.28
N ILE A 475 13.21 15.12 6.60
CA ILE A 475 14.28 15.80 7.35
C ILE A 475 15.33 14.79 7.84
N GLY A 476 16.53 14.86 7.27
CA GLY A 476 17.71 14.14 7.75
C GLY A 476 18.35 14.82 8.96
N VAL A 477 18.87 14.02 9.90
CA VAL A 477 19.65 14.44 11.07
C VAL A 477 20.98 13.68 11.13
N ARG A 478 22.10 14.35 10.86
CA ARG A 478 23.45 13.77 10.98
C ARG A 478 24.05 14.11 12.33
N ASN A 479 24.32 13.08 13.14
CA ASN A 479 25.20 13.20 14.30
C ASN A 479 26.66 12.99 13.83
N PRO A 480 27.54 14.01 13.87
CA PRO A 480 28.91 13.89 13.37
C PRO A 480 29.79 12.91 14.17
N LEU A 481 29.33 12.44 15.34
CA LEU A 481 30.03 11.45 16.16
C LEU A 481 29.56 10.01 15.89
N GLU A 482 28.48 9.81 15.13
CA GLU A 482 28.01 8.48 14.76
C GLU A 482 28.92 7.87 13.69
N LYS A 483 29.35 6.63 13.92
CA LYS A 483 30.22 5.89 12.99
C LYS A 483 29.49 5.42 11.74
N ASP A 484 28.17 5.26 11.83
CA ASP A 484 27.33 4.94 10.69
C ASP A 484 27.03 6.26 9.97
N ASN A 485 27.32 6.34 8.67
CA ASN A 485 27.14 7.55 7.84
C ASN A 485 25.67 7.79 7.44
N ASP A 486 24.74 7.38 8.29
CA ASP A 486 23.33 7.48 8.02
C ASP A 486 22.82 8.87 8.44
N LEU A 487 21.96 9.47 7.61
CA LEU A 487 21.24 10.70 7.96
C LEU A 487 20.13 10.46 8.99
N LEU A 488 19.90 9.22 9.39
CA LEU A 488 18.97 8.81 10.43
C LEU A 488 19.26 7.36 10.79
N ASN A 489 19.18 7.03 12.07
CA ASN A 489 19.20 5.65 12.52
C ASN A 489 17.90 5.39 13.27
N TYR A 490 17.06 4.53 12.74
CA TYR A 490 15.77 4.15 13.34
C TYR A 490 16.01 2.87 14.12
N GLN A 491 15.62 2.84 15.40
CA GLN A 491 15.70 1.62 16.21
C GLN A 491 14.33 0.93 16.23
N MET A 492 14.03 0.21 15.15
CA MET A 492 12.79 -0.55 14.99
C MET A 492 13.01 -2.02 15.37
N ASP A 493 11.95 -2.72 15.76
CA ASP A 493 12.04 -4.16 16.04
C ASP A 493 11.81 -4.97 14.76
N ILE A 494 12.91 -5.35 14.12
CA ILE A 494 12.93 -6.19 12.92
C ILE A 494 12.60 -7.67 13.28
N GLU A 495 12.83 -8.06 14.53
CA GLU A 495 12.69 -9.45 15.02
C GLU A 495 11.49 -9.63 15.97
N SER A 496 10.54 -8.67 16.00
CA SER A 496 9.37 -8.66 16.90
C SER A 496 8.83 -10.07 17.18
N GLU A 497 8.97 -10.53 18.42
CA GLU A 497 8.65 -11.89 18.90
C GLU A 497 7.13 -12.21 18.91
N ALA A 498 6.29 -11.44 18.21
CA ALA A 498 4.89 -11.77 17.95
C ALA A 498 4.32 -10.94 16.77
N ASP A 499 3.67 -11.61 15.80
CA ASP A 499 3.08 -11.01 14.58
C ASP A 499 1.56 -11.01 14.55
N VAL A 500 0.98 -10.87 15.72
CA VAL A 500 -0.42 -10.51 15.88
C VAL A 500 -0.45 -9.03 16.21
N TYR A 501 -1.47 -8.31 15.71
CA TYR A 501 -1.64 -6.90 16.07
C TYR A 501 -1.58 -6.64 17.58
N THR A 502 -1.99 -7.62 18.41
CA THR A 502 -1.91 -7.57 19.87
C THR A 502 -0.50 -7.62 20.46
N ALA A 503 0.55 -7.80 19.64
CA ALA A 503 1.92 -7.83 20.10
C ALA A 503 2.37 -6.46 20.62
N PRO A 504 3.14 -6.38 21.73
CA PRO A 504 3.55 -5.11 22.33
C PRO A 504 4.26 -4.13 21.38
N ALA A 505 4.98 -4.64 20.37
CA ALA A 505 5.66 -3.83 19.37
C ALA A 505 4.68 -3.00 18.50
N TYR A 506 3.49 -3.53 18.25
CA TYR A 506 2.41 -2.92 17.44
C TYR A 506 1.28 -2.33 18.31
N GLN A 507 1.59 -2.00 19.56
CA GLN A 507 0.70 -1.25 20.46
C GLN A 507 1.20 0.20 20.65
N PRO A 508 0.31 1.16 21.01
CA PRO A 508 0.73 2.54 21.25
C PRO A 508 1.88 2.59 22.25
N GLY A 509 2.95 3.29 21.88
CA GLY A 509 4.18 3.37 22.67
C GLY A 509 5.18 2.22 22.45
N GLY A 510 4.81 1.16 21.73
CA GLY A 510 5.70 0.06 21.34
C GLY A 510 6.82 0.47 20.40
N LYS A 511 7.79 -0.43 20.16
CA LYS A 511 8.97 -0.17 19.31
C LYS A 511 8.63 0.11 17.85
N ASN A 512 7.59 -0.52 17.30
CA ASN A 512 7.13 -0.29 15.92
C ASN A 512 6.11 0.87 15.81
N HIS A 513 5.82 1.49 16.95
CA HIS A 513 5.31 2.84 17.24
C HIS A 513 6.00 4.01 16.56
N VAL A 514 5.95 4.23 15.24
CA VAL A 514 6.84 5.24 14.59
C VAL A 514 6.33 6.67 14.56
N GLY A 515 5.02 6.87 14.52
CA GLY A 515 4.44 8.21 14.46
C GLY A 515 2.92 8.19 14.50
N GLU A 516 2.32 9.38 14.48
CA GLU A 516 0.88 9.58 14.50
C GLU A 516 0.51 10.79 13.65
N ILE A 517 -0.56 10.65 12.85
CA ILE A 517 -1.19 11.80 12.19
C ILE A 517 -2.09 12.48 13.22
N GLU A 518 -1.64 13.60 13.76
CA GLU A 518 -2.34 14.37 14.79
C GLU A 518 -3.46 15.23 14.21
N ALA A 519 -3.40 15.57 12.92
CA ALA A 519 -4.49 16.22 12.20
C ALA A 519 -4.48 15.84 10.72
N PHE A 520 -5.67 15.65 10.15
CA PHE A 520 -5.86 15.37 8.72
C PHE A 520 -7.15 16.01 8.25
N GLU A 521 -7.10 16.80 7.19
CA GLU A 521 -8.30 17.41 6.60
C GLU A 521 -8.18 17.48 5.09
N SER A 522 -9.27 17.15 4.40
CA SER A 522 -9.34 17.23 2.95
C SER A 522 -10.61 17.95 2.54
N ILE A 523 -10.46 19.18 2.03
CA ILE A 523 -11.57 19.99 1.53
C ILE A 523 -11.50 20.00 0.01
N ALA A 524 -12.46 19.32 -0.62
CA ALA A 524 -12.53 19.17 -2.07
C ALA A 524 -12.45 20.53 -2.78
N GLY A 525 -11.58 20.62 -3.80
CA GLY A 525 -11.36 21.84 -4.57
C GLY A 525 -10.67 23.00 -3.83
N GLN A 526 -10.24 22.79 -2.58
CA GLN A 526 -9.58 23.82 -1.78
C GLN A 526 -8.18 23.38 -1.32
N TYR A 527 -8.10 22.47 -0.34
CA TYR A 527 -6.82 22.05 0.22
C TYR A 527 -6.86 20.66 0.84
N ASP A 528 -5.68 20.07 1.02
CA ASP A 528 -5.41 19.02 2.00
C ASP A 528 -4.47 19.57 3.07
N TYR A 529 -4.66 19.14 4.31
CA TYR A 529 -3.79 19.42 5.44
C TYR A 529 -3.46 18.12 6.16
N ILE A 530 -2.17 17.90 6.41
CA ILE A 530 -1.64 16.80 7.20
C ILE A 530 -0.74 17.39 8.27
N ASN A 531 -0.89 16.96 9.51
CA ASN A 531 0.05 17.19 10.60
C ASN A 531 0.49 15.84 11.18
N TYR A 532 1.76 15.51 10.98
CA TYR A 532 2.31 14.21 11.32
C TYR A 532 3.48 14.36 12.29
N ASN A 533 3.35 13.74 13.46
CA ASN A 533 4.39 13.68 14.48
C ASN A 533 5.10 12.33 14.39
N TYR A 534 6.38 12.36 14.06
CA TYR A 534 7.21 11.18 13.83
C TYR A 534 8.50 11.24 14.65
N SER A 535 8.48 12.02 15.75
CA SER A 535 9.58 12.14 16.70
C SER A 535 10.08 10.78 17.18
N ARG A 536 9.16 9.81 17.35
CA ARG A 536 9.46 8.44 17.80
C ARG A 536 10.33 7.67 16.83
N SER A 537 10.30 8.02 15.55
CA SER A 537 11.10 7.31 14.55
C SER A 537 12.62 7.54 14.74
N TYR A 538 13.03 8.64 15.38
CA TYR A 538 14.43 8.94 15.71
C TYR A 538 14.89 8.21 16.99
N ARG A 539 15.08 6.89 16.89
CA ARG A 539 15.53 6.00 18.00
C ARG A 539 14.67 6.13 19.28
N GLY A 540 13.36 6.29 19.15
CA GLY A 540 12.48 6.48 20.31
C GLY A 540 12.75 7.77 21.10
N GLY A 541 13.35 8.79 20.47
CA GLY A 541 13.60 10.10 21.07
C GLY A 541 15.06 10.38 21.47
N GLN A 542 16.00 9.49 21.15
CA GLN A 542 17.39 9.61 21.63
C GLN A 542 18.30 10.55 20.83
N SER A 543 17.86 11.02 19.66
CA SER A 543 18.60 12.02 18.85
C SER A 543 17.79 13.29 18.61
N VAL A 544 16.47 13.17 18.67
CA VAL A 544 15.49 14.21 18.35
C VAL A 544 14.33 14.11 19.33
N ASN A 545 14.00 15.22 19.99
CA ASN A 545 12.85 15.31 20.89
C ASN A 545 11.56 15.69 20.16
N LEU A 546 11.68 16.37 19.02
CA LEU A 546 10.56 16.77 18.18
C LEU A 546 10.94 16.62 16.72
N ALA A 547 10.15 15.85 15.97
CA ALA A 547 10.11 15.85 14.51
C ALA A 547 8.65 15.83 14.09
N ARG A 548 8.20 16.95 13.54
CA ARG A 548 6.83 17.13 13.04
C ARG A 548 6.88 17.72 11.65
N ARG A 549 6.11 17.12 10.74
CA ARG A 549 5.89 17.64 9.39
C ARG A 549 4.44 18.01 9.25
N GLU A 550 4.20 19.24 8.81
CA GLU A 550 2.90 19.66 8.34
C GLU A 550 2.95 19.93 6.84
N LEU A 551 2.01 19.35 6.10
CA LEU A 551 1.91 19.48 4.65
C LEU A 551 0.54 20.06 4.29
N VAL A 552 0.54 21.13 3.51
CA VAL A 552 -0.65 21.71 2.89
C VAL A 552 -0.53 21.55 1.39
N TYR A 553 -1.49 20.89 0.75
CA TYR A 553 -1.63 20.86 -0.70
C TYR A 553 -2.79 21.76 -1.12
N LEU A 554 -2.49 22.88 -1.78
CA LEU A 554 -3.49 23.76 -2.38
C LEU A 554 -3.82 23.24 -3.78
N ARG A 555 -5.06 22.78 -3.94
CA ARG A 555 -5.54 22.19 -5.19
C ARG A 555 -5.78 23.25 -6.26
N PRO A 556 -5.72 22.85 -7.55
CA PRO A 556 -6.08 23.76 -8.61
C PRO A 556 -7.58 24.12 -8.50
N PRO A 557 -7.96 25.39 -8.75
CA PRO A 557 -9.35 25.84 -8.66
C PRO A 557 -10.26 25.20 -9.72
N ASN A 558 -9.69 24.71 -10.83
CA ASN A 558 -10.40 23.95 -11.86
C ASN A 558 -9.58 22.72 -12.26
N PRO A 559 -9.97 21.50 -11.85
CA PRO A 559 -9.32 20.25 -12.24
C PRO A 559 -9.30 20.00 -13.76
N ALA A 560 -10.27 20.54 -14.51
CA ALA A 560 -10.40 20.32 -15.95
C ALA A 560 -9.53 21.26 -16.81
N ALA A 561 -8.80 22.20 -16.19
CA ALA A 561 -7.91 23.13 -16.87
C ALA A 561 -6.68 23.41 -15.99
N PRO A 562 -5.65 22.55 -16.01
CA PRO A 562 -4.45 22.73 -15.19
C PRO A 562 -3.76 24.04 -15.57
N ASN A 563 -3.75 25.01 -14.65
CA ASN A 563 -3.32 26.39 -14.90
C ASN A 563 -2.09 26.80 -14.07
N ASP A 564 -1.25 25.82 -13.72
CA ASP A 564 -0.03 25.97 -12.92
C ASP A 564 -0.26 26.62 -11.52
N GLN A 565 -1.47 26.50 -10.97
CA GLN A 565 -1.85 27.01 -9.64
C GLN A 565 -2.00 25.88 -8.62
N GLU A 566 -0.99 25.02 -8.57
CA GLU A 566 -0.90 23.91 -7.63
C GLU A 566 0.30 24.13 -6.73
N TYR A 567 0.09 24.13 -5.42
CA TYR A 567 1.12 24.45 -4.45
C TYR A 567 1.16 23.42 -3.33
N VAL A 568 2.36 22.99 -2.95
CA VAL A 568 2.59 22.22 -1.73
C VAL A 568 3.40 23.07 -0.79
N ILE A 569 2.90 23.29 0.41
CA ILE A 569 3.59 24.04 1.45
C ILE A 569 3.92 23.05 2.55
N ILE A 570 5.21 22.89 2.82
CA ILE A 570 5.71 21.92 3.79
C ILE A 570 6.42 22.71 4.88
N THR A 571 5.99 22.50 6.13
CA THR A 571 6.76 22.96 7.28
C THR A 571 7.23 21.78 8.11
N ASP A 572 8.51 21.82 8.47
CA ASP A 572 9.10 20.87 9.40
C ASP A 572 9.55 21.61 10.66
N LYS A 573 9.19 21.05 11.81
CA LYS A 573 9.67 21.51 13.11
C LYS A 573 10.53 20.41 13.69
N ILE A 574 11.80 20.73 13.93
CA ILE A 574 12.75 19.75 14.42
C ILE A 574 13.54 20.28 15.62
N ASN A 575 13.62 19.48 16.67
CA ASN A 575 14.41 19.76 17.88
C ASN A 575 15.38 18.61 18.16
N THR A 576 16.64 18.80 17.82
CA THR A 576 17.71 17.83 18.11
C THR A 576 18.22 17.99 19.54
N LEU A 577 18.77 16.92 20.12
CA LEU A 577 19.36 16.98 21.47
C LEU A 577 20.60 17.88 21.55
N LYS A 578 21.32 18.04 20.43
CA LYS A 578 22.51 18.88 20.36
C LYS A 578 22.50 19.78 19.13
N ALA A 579 23.11 20.96 19.23
CA ALA A 579 23.08 21.96 18.17
C ALA A 579 23.90 21.54 16.94
N GLU A 580 24.96 20.78 17.14
CA GLU A 580 25.86 20.25 16.11
C GLU A 580 25.25 19.14 15.24
N TYR A 581 24.09 18.60 15.62
CA TYR A 581 23.39 17.63 14.78
C TYR A 581 22.83 18.35 13.55
N GLU A 582 23.42 18.07 12.38
CA GLU A 582 23.06 18.76 11.15
C GLU A 582 21.66 18.35 10.72
N LYS A 583 20.81 19.34 10.44
CA LYS A 583 19.43 19.14 9.96
C LYS A 583 19.38 19.45 8.47
N ARG A 584 18.73 18.59 7.70
CA ARG A 584 18.69 18.70 6.24
C ARG A 584 17.28 18.40 5.75
N PHE A 585 16.58 19.37 5.19
CA PHE A 585 15.40 19.05 4.37
C PHE A 585 15.88 18.48 3.04
N MET A 586 15.36 17.33 2.63
CA MET A 586 15.79 16.63 1.42
C MET A 586 14.70 16.60 0.35
N LEU A 587 15.11 16.82 -0.90
CA LEU A 587 14.27 16.67 -2.08
C LEU A 587 15.04 15.97 -3.21
N HIS A 588 14.68 14.72 -3.50
CA HIS A 588 15.20 13.91 -4.59
C HIS A 588 14.43 14.16 -5.87
N VAL A 589 15.17 14.27 -6.97
CA VAL A 589 14.64 14.70 -8.26
C VAL A 589 15.26 13.91 -9.41
N SER A 590 14.48 13.76 -10.48
CA SER A 590 14.82 12.92 -11.63
C SER A 590 16.07 13.38 -12.36
N PHE A 591 16.16 14.69 -12.62
CA PHE A 591 17.22 15.31 -13.40
C PHE A 591 17.88 16.44 -12.62
N GLN A 592 19.01 16.90 -13.13
CA GLN A 592 19.79 17.95 -12.49
C GLN A 592 18.94 19.21 -12.26
N PRO A 593 18.84 19.69 -11.01
CA PRO A 593 18.10 20.90 -10.69
C PRO A 593 18.87 22.17 -11.11
N ASP A 594 18.13 23.14 -11.64
CA ASP A 594 18.62 24.48 -11.96
C ASP A 594 18.32 25.44 -10.81
N LEU A 595 19.31 26.24 -10.41
CA LEU A 595 19.06 27.36 -9.50
C LEU A 595 18.64 28.57 -10.33
N VAL A 596 17.47 29.15 -10.03
CA VAL A 596 16.92 30.27 -10.81
C VAL A 596 17.21 31.64 -10.20
N ASP A 597 17.69 31.68 -8.96
CA ASP A 597 18.19 32.87 -8.27
C ASP A 597 19.58 32.59 -7.65
N GLY A 598 20.51 33.54 -7.71
CA GLY A 598 21.87 33.31 -7.20
C GLY A 598 22.69 32.35 -8.07
N LYS A 599 23.66 31.65 -7.46
CA LYS A 599 24.58 30.74 -8.20
C LYS A 599 25.00 29.51 -7.39
N TRP A 600 25.23 28.41 -8.11
CA TRP A 600 25.90 27.23 -7.58
C TRP A 600 27.42 27.46 -7.52
N THR A 601 28.04 27.06 -6.41
CA THR A 601 29.49 26.98 -6.23
C THR A 601 29.84 25.53 -5.93
N THR A 602 30.68 24.90 -6.75
CA THR A 602 31.15 23.53 -6.49
C THR A 602 32.01 23.52 -5.22
N ILE A 603 31.68 22.61 -4.28
CA ILE A 603 32.43 22.44 -3.04
C ILE A 603 33.16 21.10 -2.97
N ASN A 604 32.65 20.06 -3.64
CA ASN A 604 33.27 18.75 -3.83
C ASN A 604 32.78 18.16 -5.18
N ASP A 605 33.39 17.07 -5.64
CA ASP A 605 32.90 16.36 -6.82
C ASP A 605 31.44 15.91 -6.61
N GLY A 606 30.58 16.25 -7.57
CA GLY A 606 29.14 15.97 -7.48
C GLY A 606 28.38 16.78 -6.42
N VAL A 607 29.01 17.76 -5.75
CA VAL A 607 28.37 18.57 -4.71
C VAL A 607 28.57 20.07 -4.98
N SER A 608 27.47 20.82 -5.01
CA SER A 608 27.48 22.26 -5.16
C SER A 608 26.66 22.92 -4.05
N GLU A 609 27.08 24.09 -3.59
CA GLU A 609 26.36 24.89 -2.58
C GLU A 609 25.96 26.25 -3.16
N SER A 610 24.85 26.80 -2.68
CA SER A 610 24.49 28.21 -2.85
C SER A 610 24.10 28.81 -1.51
N THR A 611 24.59 30.03 -1.26
CA THR A 611 24.27 30.85 -0.08
C THR A 611 23.47 32.11 -0.42
N ASP A 612 23.29 32.39 -1.73
CA ASP A 612 22.59 33.55 -2.28
C ASP A 612 21.35 33.19 -3.10
N GLY A 613 21.14 31.90 -3.39
CA GLY A 613 19.96 31.35 -4.05
C GLY A 613 19.01 30.64 -3.08
N ARG A 614 17.72 30.61 -3.45
CA ARG A 614 16.64 29.98 -2.67
C ARG A 614 15.64 29.20 -3.50
N THR A 615 15.65 29.38 -4.80
CA THR A 615 14.63 28.89 -5.72
C THR A 615 15.27 27.97 -6.75
N VAL A 616 14.78 26.75 -6.79
CA VAL A 616 15.26 25.68 -7.67
C VAL A 616 14.15 25.28 -8.64
N ARG A 617 14.51 25.06 -9.90
CA ARG A 617 13.64 24.55 -10.96
C ARG A 617 14.08 23.14 -11.34
N ILE A 618 13.10 22.26 -11.47
CA ILE A 618 13.25 20.89 -11.94
C ILE A 618 12.29 20.68 -13.11
N THR A 619 12.75 20.04 -14.17
CA THR A 619 11.95 19.74 -15.37
C THR A 619 12.25 18.32 -15.82
N ASN A 620 11.20 17.53 -16.07
CA ASN A 620 11.35 16.24 -16.73
C ASN A 620 11.53 16.43 -18.23
N THR A 621 12.45 15.67 -18.81
CA THR A 621 12.80 15.78 -20.24
C THR A 621 12.86 14.42 -20.95
N TYR A 622 12.45 13.33 -20.28
CA TYR A 622 12.49 11.99 -20.85
C TYR A 622 11.20 11.62 -21.58
N GLY A 623 11.30 11.14 -22.82
CA GLY A 623 10.15 10.71 -23.61
C GLY A 623 9.10 11.80 -23.75
N ASN A 624 7.86 11.48 -23.35
CA ASN A 624 6.73 12.41 -23.30
C ASN A 624 6.59 13.13 -21.94
N CYS A 625 7.51 12.91 -20.98
CA CYS A 625 7.46 13.58 -19.68
C CYS A 625 7.93 15.03 -19.81
N HIS A 626 7.16 15.93 -19.24
CA HIS A 626 7.32 17.40 -19.35
C HIS A 626 6.81 18.11 -18.09
N GLY A 627 6.76 17.40 -16.96
CA GLY A 627 6.41 17.99 -15.67
C GLY A 627 7.44 19.03 -15.23
N ARG A 628 6.99 20.05 -14.51
CA ARG A 628 7.84 21.05 -13.89
C ARG A 628 7.53 21.24 -12.41
N LEU A 629 8.59 21.35 -11.62
CA LEU A 629 8.53 21.67 -10.20
C LEU A 629 9.43 22.87 -9.93
N PHE A 630 8.91 23.87 -9.24
CA PHE A 630 9.72 24.86 -8.55
C PHE A 630 9.72 24.59 -7.05
N MET A 631 10.88 24.66 -6.40
CA MET A 631 11.03 24.61 -4.95
C MET A 631 11.62 25.94 -4.48
N LYS A 632 11.00 26.58 -3.49
CA LYS A 632 11.58 27.75 -2.81
C LYS A 632 11.69 27.52 -1.32
N SER A 633 12.90 27.73 -0.79
CA SER A 633 13.13 27.80 0.66
C SER A 633 12.69 29.17 1.19
N ILE A 634 11.68 29.19 2.07
CA ILE A 634 11.26 30.38 2.80
C ILE A 634 11.99 30.45 4.14
N PHE A 635 11.97 29.35 4.91
CA PHE A 635 12.73 29.18 6.15
C PHE A 635 13.71 28.00 6.06
N PRO A 636 14.89 28.10 6.71
CA PRO A 636 15.32 29.18 7.61
C PRO A 636 15.72 30.48 6.90
N GLY A 637 15.66 31.60 7.63
CA GLY A 637 16.01 32.92 7.11
C GLY A 637 17.47 33.04 6.67
N GLU A 638 18.40 32.28 7.24
CA GLU A 638 19.75 32.08 6.72
C GLU A 638 19.91 30.61 6.32
N THR A 639 19.97 30.37 5.02
CA THR A 639 19.91 29.04 4.42
C THR A 639 21.14 28.78 3.57
N LYS A 640 21.59 27.53 3.55
CA LYS A 640 22.46 26.97 2.52
C LYS A 640 21.67 25.96 1.71
N LEU A 641 21.63 26.16 0.39
CA LEU A 641 21.16 25.12 -0.52
C LEU A 641 22.34 24.28 -0.94
N VAL A 642 22.20 22.96 -0.87
CA VAL A 642 23.19 22.02 -1.39
C VAL A 642 22.52 21.21 -2.49
N ARG A 643 23.21 21.04 -3.61
CA ARG A 643 22.86 20.09 -4.66
C ARG A 643 23.88 18.98 -4.63
N VAL A 644 23.38 17.75 -4.54
CA VAL A 644 24.16 16.52 -4.56
C VAL A 644 23.77 15.72 -5.81
N GLY A 645 24.76 15.18 -6.49
CA GLY A 645 24.62 14.37 -7.69
C GLY A 645 24.75 15.14 -9.00
N GLY A 646 24.16 14.59 -10.07
CA GLY A 646 24.40 15.03 -11.45
C GLY A 646 25.02 13.91 -12.29
N PRO A 647 26.13 14.13 -13.02
CA PRO A 647 26.78 13.07 -13.79
C PRO A 647 27.21 11.88 -12.90
N ALA A 648 27.16 10.67 -13.46
CA ALA A 648 27.67 9.48 -12.79
C ALA A 648 29.14 9.69 -12.31
N PRO A 649 29.54 9.12 -11.15
CA PRO A 649 28.82 8.14 -10.34
C PRO A 649 27.94 8.72 -9.21
N TYR A 650 27.86 10.04 -9.02
CA TYR A 650 27.32 10.66 -7.78
C TYR A 650 25.79 10.67 -7.62
N TRP A 651 25.06 9.75 -8.25
CA TRP A 651 23.59 9.73 -8.19
C TRP A 651 23.09 9.40 -6.78
N PHE A 652 23.81 8.54 -6.07
CA PHE A 652 23.52 8.15 -4.70
C PHE A 652 24.73 8.41 -3.82
N THR A 653 24.55 9.17 -2.75
CA THR A 653 25.61 9.45 -1.76
C THR A 653 25.15 9.11 -0.35
N ASP A 654 26.09 8.86 0.55
CA ASP A 654 25.83 8.87 2.00
C ASP A 654 25.68 10.31 2.55
N ALA A 655 25.55 10.44 3.88
CA ALA A 655 25.41 11.72 4.58
C ALA A 655 26.64 12.65 4.43
N ASP A 656 27.82 12.08 4.24
CA ASP A 656 29.08 12.81 4.13
C ASP A 656 29.46 13.06 2.65
N TYR A 657 28.51 12.78 1.76
CA TYR A 657 28.58 12.92 0.30
C TYR A 657 29.54 11.94 -0.38
N ASN A 658 29.87 10.82 0.25
CA ASN A 658 30.61 9.75 -0.41
C ASN A 658 29.67 8.99 -1.34
N ASP A 659 30.16 8.63 -2.53
CA ASP A 659 29.41 7.82 -3.48
C ASP A 659 29.10 6.43 -2.91
N ILE A 660 27.83 6.02 -2.99
CA ILE A 660 27.33 4.70 -2.56
C ILE A 660 26.70 3.91 -3.72
N SER A 661 26.94 4.36 -4.95
CA SER A 661 26.47 3.72 -6.17
C SER A 661 27.15 2.37 -6.39
N LEU A 662 26.35 1.32 -6.59
CA LEU A 662 26.87 -0.05 -6.65
C LEU A 662 27.16 -0.57 -8.07
N ARG A 663 26.52 -0.07 -9.16
CA ARG A 663 26.89 -0.29 -10.59
C ARG A 663 25.84 0.25 -11.61
N PRO A 664 26.25 0.54 -12.88
CA PRO A 664 25.45 1.10 -13.99
C PRO A 664 24.45 0.11 -14.63
N PRO A 665 23.62 0.56 -15.61
CA PRO A 665 23.53 1.88 -16.24
C PRO A 665 22.72 2.93 -15.48
N PHE A 666 23.40 4.04 -15.27
CA PHE A 666 22.81 5.34 -14.96
C PHE A 666 22.42 5.98 -16.30
N ASN A 667 21.25 5.62 -16.84
CA ASN A 667 20.68 6.21 -18.06
C ASN A 667 19.50 7.12 -17.70
N GLU A 668 18.96 7.86 -18.67
CA GLU A 668 17.87 8.81 -18.40
C GLU A 668 16.60 8.17 -17.84
N LEU A 669 16.31 6.89 -18.18
CA LEU A 669 15.20 6.14 -17.58
C LEU A 669 15.48 5.85 -16.10
N THR A 670 16.69 5.42 -15.75
CA THR A 670 17.13 5.27 -14.36
C THR A 670 17.03 6.61 -13.62
N ALA A 671 17.38 7.73 -14.28
CA ALA A 671 17.30 9.07 -13.68
C ALA A 671 15.85 9.42 -13.34
N LEU A 672 14.96 9.19 -14.31
CA LEU A 672 13.52 9.42 -14.18
C LEU A 672 12.94 8.73 -12.94
N TRP A 673 13.39 7.52 -12.60
CA TRP A 673 12.76 6.69 -11.57
C TRP A 673 13.54 6.59 -10.25
N GLY A 674 14.86 6.49 -10.35
CA GLY A 674 15.76 6.35 -9.20
C GLY A 674 16.27 7.68 -8.68
N GLY A 675 16.17 8.75 -9.48
CA GLY A 675 16.72 10.07 -9.18
C GLY A 675 18.21 10.17 -9.49
N SER A 676 18.63 11.27 -10.14
CA SER A 676 20.06 11.56 -10.37
C SER A 676 20.61 12.65 -9.45
N SER A 677 19.73 13.32 -8.69
CA SER A 677 20.12 14.46 -7.86
C SER A 677 19.25 14.60 -6.62
N ARG A 678 19.83 15.17 -5.56
CA ARG A 678 19.15 15.57 -4.32
C ARG A 678 19.45 17.03 -4.03
N ILE A 679 18.45 17.76 -3.58
CA ILE A 679 18.59 19.11 -3.03
C ILE A 679 18.47 18.99 -1.52
N GLU A 680 19.35 19.68 -0.79
CA GLU A 680 19.30 19.79 0.66
C GLU A 680 19.16 21.26 1.06
N ILE A 681 18.26 21.55 2.01
CA ILE A 681 18.18 22.85 2.67
C ILE A 681 18.79 22.67 4.06
N LYS A 682 19.85 23.44 4.36
CA LYS A 682 20.54 23.43 5.65
C LYS A 682 20.44 24.80 6.32
N PRO A 683 20.29 24.88 7.65
CA PRO A 683 20.48 26.13 8.37
C PRO A 683 21.93 26.58 8.27
N ALA A 684 22.16 27.88 8.11
CA ALA A 684 23.52 28.43 8.02
C ALA A 684 24.30 28.32 9.33
N THR A 685 23.61 28.26 10.47
CA THR A 685 24.21 28.19 11.82
C THR A 685 23.63 27.02 12.62
N PRO A 686 24.48 26.22 13.30
CA PRO A 686 24.03 25.15 14.20
C PRO A 686 23.10 25.66 15.32
N ARG A 687 22.02 24.92 15.57
CA ARG A 687 21.04 25.17 16.65
C ARG A 687 20.25 23.89 16.92
N THR A 688 19.66 23.75 18.11
CA THR A 688 18.85 22.56 18.46
C THR A 688 17.49 22.57 17.78
N TYR A 689 16.77 23.69 17.87
CA TYR A 689 15.46 23.89 17.26
C TYR A 689 15.56 24.58 15.91
N GLU A 690 14.93 24.02 14.88
CA GLU A 690 14.82 24.67 13.57
C GLU A 690 13.44 24.48 12.96
N VAL A 691 13.03 25.48 12.17
CA VAL A 691 11.83 25.43 11.33
C VAL A 691 12.26 25.50 9.87
N PHE A 692 11.81 24.53 9.08
CA PHE A 692 11.85 24.62 7.63
C PHE A 692 10.47 25.02 7.13
N LEU A 693 10.42 25.86 6.11
CA LEU A 693 9.21 26.16 5.36
C LEU A 693 9.56 26.22 3.89
N THR A 694 9.05 25.27 3.13
CA THR A 694 9.33 25.10 1.71
C THR A 694 8.03 25.20 0.93
N VAL A 695 8.06 25.98 -0.15
CA VAL A 695 6.94 26.08 -1.10
C VAL A 695 7.33 25.40 -2.40
N LEU A 696 6.52 24.43 -2.81
CA LEU A 696 6.61 23.76 -4.09
C LEU A 696 5.50 24.27 -5.00
N GLN A 697 5.81 24.59 -6.25
CA GLN A 697 4.81 24.85 -7.29
C GLN A 697 4.95 23.81 -8.40
N ILE A 698 3.82 23.21 -8.76
CA ILE A 698 3.76 22.10 -9.71
C ILE A 698 3.03 22.56 -10.98
N GLY A 699 3.50 22.15 -12.14
CA GLY A 699 2.85 22.50 -13.41
C GLY A 699 3.42 21.78 -14.62
N ASP A 700 3.01 22.25 -15.79
CA ASP A 700 3.49 21.82 -17.09
C ASP A 700 4.69 22.68 -17.51
N ALA A 701 5.80 22.08 -17.96
CA ALA A 701 6.98 22.80 -18.44
C ALA A 701 6.72 23.70 -19.65
N ASN A 702 5.64 23.47 -20.40
CA ASN A 702 5.22 24.28 -21.54
C ASN A 702 4.52 25.58 -21.11
N THR A 703 3.88 25.62 -19.95
CA THR A 703 3.12 26.79 -19.46
C THR A 703 3.76 27.44 -18.22
N LEU A 704 4.30 26.65 -17.30
CA LEU A 704 4.91 27.11 -16.05
C LEU A 704 6.35 27.59 -16.29
N GLN A 705 6.55 28.77 -16.88
CA GLN A 705 7.91 29.25 -17.18
C GLN A 705 8.65 29.85 -15.97
N GLN A 706 7.92 30.39 -15.00
CA GLN A 706 8.47 31.05 -13.82
C GLN A 706 7.67 30.68 -12.58
N MET A 707 8.34 30.62 -11.43
CA MET A 707 7.67 30.41 -10.15
C MET A 707 6.78 31.61 -9.82
N ALA A 708 5.58 31.34 -9.30
CA ALA A 708 4.74 32.35 -8.70
C ALA A 708 5.45 32.98 -7.49
N ALA A 709 5.25 34.29 -7.29
CA ALA A 709 5.81 34.97 -6.13
C ALA A 709 5.29 34.31 -4.84
N ALA A 710 6.21 33.80 -4.02
CA ALA A 710 5.95 33.30 -2.68
C ALA A 710 6.81 34.12 -1.71
N THR A 711 6.16 34.94 -0.89
CA THR A 711 6.82 35.82 0.08
C THR A 711 6.68 35.26 1.48
N GLU A 712 7.69 35.50 2.31
CA GLU A 712 7.68 35.13 3.73
C GLU A 712 6.60 35.91 4.49
N LEU A 713 5.87 35.22 5.36
CA LEU A 713 5.11 35.82 6.46
C LEU A 713 5.66 35.25 7.77
N SER A 714 5.98 36.10 8.74
CA SER A 714 6.67 35.68 9.95
C SER A 714 6.29 36.56 11.13
N GLY A 715 6.16 35.93 12.30
CA GLY A 715 6.03 36.60 13.59
C GLY A 715 6.72 35.81 14.69
N ALA A 716 6.48 36.20 15.94
CA ALA A 716 7.06 35.53 17.10
C ALA A 716 6.60 34.07 17.23
N GLN A 717 5.32 33.80 16.94
CA GLN A 717 4.71 32.48 17.12
C GLN A 717 4.29 31.78 15.83
N PHE A 718 4.40 32.44 14.67
CA PHE A 718 3.96 31.86 13.41
C PHE A 718 4.99 32.04 12.30
N CYS A 719 4.96 31.12 11.34
CA CYS A 719 5.61 31.25 10.04
C CYS A 719 4.56 30.96 8.96
N GLY A 720 4.78 31.47 7.76
CA GLY A 720 3.82 31.33 6.69
C GLY A 720 4.32 31.91 5.38
N THR A 721 3.44 31.88 4.38
CA THR A 721 3.73 32.42 3.07
C THR A 721 2.51 33.03 2.42
N TYR A 722 2.74 34.05 1.59
CA TYR A 722 1.75 34.64 0.69
C TYR A 722 2.15 34.34 -0.75
N ILE A 723 1.31 33.56 -1.45
CA ILE A 723 1.60 33.00 -2.77
C ILE A 723 0.68 33.65 -3.81
N LYS A 724 1.29 34.13 -4.91
CA LYS A 724 0.63 34.67 -6.11
C LYS A 724 -0.40 35.76 -5.82
N ASN A 725 -0.24 36.50 -4.72
CA ASN A 725 -1.22 37.45 -4.24
C ASN A 725 -2.65 36.87 -4.06
N ALA A 726 -2.76 35.57 -3.77
CA ALA A 726 -4.03 34.84 -3.79
C ALA A 726 -4.19 33.83 -2.65
N HIS A 727 -3.09 33.34 -2.07
CA HIS A 727 -3.11 32.34 -1.00
C HIS A 727 -2.23 32.76 0.16
N VAL A 728 -2.78 32.78 1.37
CA VAL A 728 -2.05 32.91 2.63
C VAL A 728 -2.13 31.57 3.35
N VAL A 729 -0.98 31.01 3.73
CA VAL A 729 -0.91 29.83 4.58
C VAL A 729 -0.06 30.15 5.80
N ILE A 730 -0.61 29.93 7.00
CA ILE A 730 0.02 30.24 8.29
C ILE A 730 0.08 28.98 9.15
N PHE A 731 1.26 28.72 9.70
CA PHE A 731 1.56 27.64 10.61
C PHE A 731 2.03 28.22 11.95
N SER A 732 1.80 27.49 13.04
CA SER A 732 2.57 27.74 14.27
C SER A 732 4.05 27.56 13.98
N LYS A 733 4.89 28.46 14.50
CA LYS A 733 6.37 28.37 14.43
C LYS A 733 6.94 27.50 15.52
N ASN A 734 6.14 27.19 16.54
CA ASN A 734 6.52 26.43 17.73
C ASN A 734 5.87 25.04 17.71
N GLU A 735 6.23 24.20 18.68
CA GLU A 735 5.56 22.92 18.90
C GLU A 735 4.08 23.08 19.28
N ASN A 736 3.76 24.17 19.98
CA ASN A 736 2.42 24.46 20.48
C ASN A 736 1.44 24.81 19.36
N LYS A 737 0.14 24.64 19.66
CA LYS A 737 -0.94 25.14 18.82
C LYS A 737 -0.87 26.66 18.70
N LEU A 738 -1.28 27.18 17.54
CA LEU A 738 -1.33 28.62 17.28
C LEU A 738 -2.53 29.23 18.02
N ASP A 739 -2.27 30.20 18.89
CA ASP A 739 -3.27 30.92 19.68
C ASP A 739 -3.38 32.40 19.27
N GLN A 740 -2.29 32.99 18.77
CA GLN A 740 -2.26 34.32 18.19
C GLN A 740 -1.36 34.38 16.95
N ALA A 741 -1.72 35.23 15.99
CA ALA A 741 -0.90 35.53 14.83
C ALA A 741 -1.18 36.94 14.32
N GLU A 742 -0.16 37.63 13.82
CA GLU A 742 -0.30 38.95 13.22
C GLU A 742 0.45 38.99 11.90
N TRP A 743 -0.27 39.14 10.79
CA TRP A 743 0.34 39.18 9.46
C TRP A 743 -0.21 40.34 8.65
N THR A 744 0.59 40.80 7.70
CA THR A 744 0.21 41.88 6.78
C THR A 744 0.42 41.40 5.36
N ILE A 745 -0.56 41.66 4.50
CA ILE A 745 -0.45 41.45 3.06
C ILE A 745 -0.81 42.72 2.32
N GLU A 746 -0.40 42.80 1.06
CA GLU A 746 -0.83 43.82 0.13
C GLU A 746 -1.45 43.16 -1.09
N GLY A 747 -2.65 43.58 -1.47
CA GLY A 747 -3.38 42.96 -2.57
C GLY A 747 -4.62 43.75 -2.95
N ASN A 748 -5.12 43.47 -4.16
CA ASN A 748 -6.30 44.11 -4.74
C ASN A 748 -7.29 43.09 -5.34
N ALA A 749 -7.13 41.80 -5.01
CA ALA A 749 -7.93 40.68 -5.53
C ALA A 749 -8.33 39.74 -4.38
N GLU A 750 -9.15 38.72 -4.66
CA GLU A 750 -9.50 37.70 -3.67
C GLU A 750 -8.24 37.00 -3.14
N VAL A 751 -8.13 36.89 -1.81
CA VAL A 751 -7.12 36.12 -1.10
C VAL A 751 -7.79 35.07 -0.23
N LYS A 752 -7.32 33.83 -0.35
CA LYS A 752 -7.76 32.68 0.45
C LYS A 752 -6.75 32.47 1.57
N HIS A 753 -7.21 32.55 2.81
CA HIS A 753 -6.40 32.34 4.00
C HIS A 753 -6.65 30.93 4.54
N LEU A 754 -5.57 30.23 4.87
CA LEU A 754 -5.59 28.97 5.60
C LEU A 754 -4.65 29.08 6.80
N LEU A 755 -5.21 29.01 7.99
CA LEU A 755 -4.46 28.94 9.25
C LEU A 755 -4.58 27.52 9.78
N VAL A 756 -3.46 26.93 10.17
CA VAL A 756 -3.41 25.53 10.60
C VAL A 756 -2.70 25.38 11.95
N ASN A 757 -2.77 24.17 12.52
CA ASN A 757 -2.28 23.84 13.85
C ASN A 757 -2.90 24.70 14.96
N LEU A 758 -4.19 25.03 14.82
CA LEU A 758 -5.00 25.68 15.85
C LEU A 758 -5.50 24.63 16.87
N GLN A 759 -5.98 25.09 18.03
CA GLN A 759 -6.70 24.23 18.95
C GLN A 759 -8.04 23.83 18.32
N PRO A 760 -8.34 22.53 18.14
CA PRO A 760 -9.57 22.11 17.48
C PRO A 760 -10.82 22.59 18.19
N ARG A 761 -11.85 22.96 17.42
CA ARG A 761 -13.19 23.35 17.91
C ARG A 761 -13.25 24.58 18.82
N ILE A 762 -12.14 25.30 19.02
CA ILE A 762 -12.11 26.55 19.80
C ILE A 762 -12.46 27.74 18.92
N LEU A 763 -13.13 28.74 19.52
CA LEU A 763 -13.48 30.00 18.86
C LEU A 763 -12.27 30.92 18.78
N TYR A 764 -12.00 31.39 17.57
CA TYR A 764 -10.99 32.40 17.30
C TYR A 764 -11.62 33.66 16.71
N SER A 765 -11.09 34.81 17.10
CA SER A 765 -11.45 36.14 16.63
C SER A 765 -10.34 36.68 15.72
N ILE A 766 -10.73 37.11 14.52
CA ILE A 766 -9.83 37.69 13.50
C ILE A 766 -10.23 39.14 13.31
N THR A 767 -9.28 40.06 13.46
CA THR A 767 -9.44 41.47 13.12
C THR A 767 -8.74 41.79 11.81
N ARG A 768 -9.28 42.80 11.11
CA ARG A 768 -8.75 43.39 9.89
C ARG A 768 -8.54 44.89 10.13
N ASN A 769 -7.29 45.34 10.09
CA ASN A 769 -6.87 46.70 10.43
C ASN A 769 -7.39 47.15 11.81
N GLY A 770 -7.40 46.23 12.79
CA GLY A 770 -7.90 46.47 14.14
C GLY A 770 -9.43 46.41 14.29
N ILE A 771 -10.18 46.20 13.21
CA ILE A 771 -11.65 46.09 13.24
C ILE A 771 -12.02 44.59 13.20
N PRO A 772 -12.93 44.10 14.06
CA PRO A 772 -13.41 42.72 14.00
C PRO A 772 -13.87 42.35 12.58
N PHE A 773 -13.41 41.21 12.08
CA PHE A 773 -13.63 40.76 10.70
C PHE A 773 -14.33 39.41 10.64
N LEU A 774 -13.84 38.42 11.38
CA LEU A 774 -14.39 37.06 11.38
C LEU A 774 -14.19 36.44 12.76
N ASN A 775 -15.25 35.87 13.31
CA ASN A 775 -15.15 34.93 14.42
C ASN A 775 -15.45 33.53 13.86
N SER A 776 -14.54 32.59 14.03
CA SER A 776 -14.67 31.23 13.50
C SER A 776 -14.16 30.22 14.49
N HIS A 777 -14.90 29.13 14.65
CA HIS A 777 -14.34 27.95 15.30
C HIS A 777 -13.31 27.32 14.38
N ALA A 778 -12.20 26.83 14.94
CA ALA A 778 -11.30 25.95 14.21
C ALA A 778 -11.99 24.60 13.96
N SER A 779 -11.68 23.96 12.84
CA SER A 779 -12.20 22.63 12.51
C SER A 779 -11.73 21.56 13.49
N GLU A 780 -12.22 20.33 13.35
CA GLU A 780 -11.72 19.17 14.14
C GLU A 780 -10.24 18.92 13.93
N SER A 781 -9.70 19.33 12.77
CA SER A 781 -8.29 19.21 12.43
C SER A 781 -7.48 20.47 12.78
N GLY A 782 -8.09 21.43 13.47
CA GLY A 782 -7.41 22.65 13.92
C GLY A 782 -7.07 23.59 12.76
N THR A 783 -7.98 23.76 11.81
CA THR A 783 -7.83 24.70 10.68
C THR A 783 -8.90 25.79 10.71
N ILE A 784 -8.55 26.98 10.19
CA ILE A 784 -9.51 28.02 9.83
C ILE A 784 -9.21 28.42 8.39
N TRP A 785 -10.24 28.39 7.55
CA TRP A 785 -10.18 28.84 6.17
C TRP A 785 -11.19 29.95 5.92
N PHE A 786 -10.76 31.02 5.25
CA PHE A 786 -11.65 32.11 4.85
C PHE A 786 -11.13 32.86 3.62
N ARG A 787 -11.97 33.74 3.07
CA ARG A 787 -11.64 34.61 1.95
C ARG A 787 -11.75 36.08 2.36
N ASP A 788 -10.84 36.90 1.86
CA ASP A 788 -10.97 38.36 1.88
C ASP A 788 -10.66 38.95 0.50
N HIS A 789 -11.09 40.18 0.27
CA HIS A 789 -10.67 41.00 -0.86
C HIS A 789 -9.94 42.24 -0.31
N PRO A 790 -8.61 42.15 -0.05
CA PRO A 790 -7.81 43.30 0.36
C PRO A 790 -7.89 44.42 -0.68
N ARG A 791 -7.86 45.67 -0.21
CA ARG A 791 -7.76 46.88 -1.03
C ARG A 791 -6.53 47.65 -0.58
N GLY A 792 -5.36 47.24 -1.08
CA GLY A 792 -4.06 47.71 -0.62
C GLY A 792 -3.53 46.91 0.58
N LYS A 793 -2.78 47.58 1.45
CA LYS A 793 -2.13 46.97 2.61
C LYS A 793 -3.15 46.70 3.72
N VAL A 794 -3.26 45.43 4.14
CA VAL A 794 -4.19 44.97 5.18
C VAL A 794 -3.43 44.20 6.24
N LYS A 795 -3.61 44.60 7.50
CA LYS A 795 -3.11 43.90 8.69
C LYS A 795 -4.21 43.01 9.25
N TYR A 796 -3.88 41.75 9.52
CA TYR A 796 -4.76 40.80 10.18
C TYR A 796 -4.19 40.40 11.53
N GLN A 797 -5.07 40.15 12.49
CA GLN A 797 -4.68 39.63 13.80
C GLN A 797 -5.65 38.51 14.19
N LEU A 798 -5.13 37.34 14.48
CA LEU A 798 -5.82 36.21 15.08
C LEU A 798 -5.56 36.24 16.59
N HIS A 799 -6.60 36.01 17.38
CA HIS A 799 -6.51 35.69 18.81
C HIS A 799 -7.59 34.66 19.17
N THR A 800 -7.28 33.77 20.12
CA THR A 800 -8.29 32.92 20.76
C THR A 800 -8.97 33.67 21.90
N ASP A 801 -10.28 33.46 22.07
CA ASP A 801 -11.07 34.10 23.13
C ASP A 801 -11.03 33.34 24.47
N ASP A 802 -10.27 32.23 24.57
CA ASP A 802 -10.23 31.42 25.79
C ASP A 802 -9.30 31.98 26.88
N VAL A 803 -9.95 32.69 27.80
CA VAL A 803 -9.67 32.65 29.24
C VAL A 803 -9.89 31.22 29.73
N ALA A 804 -8.83 30.58 30.23
CA ALA A 804 -8.79 29.34 31.01
C ALA A 804 -10.16 28.68 31.33
N LEU A 805 -10.54 27.68 30.53
CA LEU A 805 -11.44 26.63 31.00
C LEU A 805 -10.63 25.69 31.90
N VAL A 806 -10.60 26.04 33.18
CA VAL A 806 -10.31 25.10 34.27
C VAL A 806 -11.38 24.02 34.22
N ASP A 807 -10.95 22.76 34.21
CA ASP A 807 -11.77 21.57 34.39
C ASP A 807 -12.91 21.82 35.38
N GLN A 808 -14.15 21.74 34.91
CA GLN A 808 -15.29 21.42 35.76
C GLN A 808 -16.08 20.26 35.13
N GLU A 809 -15.91 19.13 35.81
CA GLU A 809 -16.60 17.83 35.79
C GLU A 809 -16.27 16.80 34.70
#